data_AF-A0A2A4RL16-F1
#
_entry.id   AF-A0A2A4RL16-F1
#
_cell.length_a   1.000
_cell.length_b   1.000
_cell.length_c   1.000
_cell.angle_alpha   90.00
_cell.angle_beta   90.00
_cell.angle_gamma   90.00
#
_symmetry.space_group_name_H-M   'P 1'
#
loop_
_entity.id
_entity.type
_entity.pdbx_description
1 polymer ?
#
loop_
_entity_poly.entity_id
_entity_poly.type
_entity_poly.pdbx_seq_one_letter_code
_entity_poly.pdbx_strand_id
1 'polypeptide(L)'
;MKKLILKGIIFIGLLLAIIKIVVDPYFFKKEEGFFKESALEFYDSNKDSIDILIFGSSHAQNSYNPSKIDGSLNTFTINLGSASQKLQTTKYLIEEAINKSSPKLVVLDLFSHTVPSKISERDKEFQLIVYNNTKNSILKFYDVNDYYGIQEYILSESPTLRSHNKWFKGDTNIENSLTIRGFVPFNKKIQKKYREKYKDFFKKTYSNNTNKSSLEYLSKKQRNLIVETIQLLKDNNIEVLLVTSPFIEYFYFDYHEKFNSSIRFLADSLKINYLDFNKEFNSLNLDFKNFHDGSHLNVSGSNKISSYLAKYISENYNFEIKDSSYIFKYVDRIKPRTKEDIKNRSNKKPENIIQTIVNNGVKLNVVHNFFENLKIENAFFYSDDFERHIAFRVGIDFPKNALYNMRFGIHGTFYEKDFSQRPLRFLGTEAKRIPWVGEPNIVDLNDESYILMSYEKECDIEQWKQLRIFLIDKDEYKGAIGVVLEIDDIMFSLPEGVTLEEQRESIRKRESPLNAIIKDGLKVIQTHKFSEELTLNEFIFYSNKNNRFIVIPYSEGTSINYLNDKAFGIHGVAYDKDLDKLPSWVVEKGGNKTTWRGVPEKVELEGKYYLMMKLSKNCDIEQWKEIRIFLIDREEYKGAIGSAMELRDVKFKD
;
A
#
# COMPACT_ATOMS: atom_id res chain seq x y z
N MET A 1 30.83 -34.19 -40.98
CA MET A 1 31.15 -33.76 -39.59
C MET A 1 30.72 -32.32 -39.30
N LYS A 2 31.25 -31.28 -39.97
CA LYS A 2 30.89 -29.86 -39.71
C LYS A 2 29.37 -29.56 -39.76
N LYS A 3 28.67 -30.08 -40.78
CA LYS A 3 27.20 -29.95 -40.90
C LYS A 3 26.43 -30.63 -39.76
N LEU A 4 26.95 -31.74 -39.23
CA LEU A 4 26.33 -32.47 -38.12
C LEU A 4 26.51 -31.72 -36.81
N ILE A 5 27.71 -31.18 -36.57
CA ILE A 5 28.02 -30.33 -35.41
C ILE A 5 27.11 -29.08 -35.43
N LEU A 6 27.01 -28.40 -36.57
CA LEU A 6 26.14 -27.23 -36.71
C LEU A 6 24.67 -27.57 -36.45
N LYS A 7 24.16 -28.68 -37.02
CA LYS A 7 22.80 -29.17 -36.75
C LYS A 7 22.58 -29.48 -35.27
N GLY A 8 23.58 -30.06 -34.60
CA GLY A 8 23.54 -30.34 -33.17
C GLY A 8 23.47 -29.06 -32.32
N ILE A 9 24.29 -28.06 -32.63
CA ILE A 9 24.27 -26.75 -31.94
C ILE A 9 22.93 -26.06 -32.13
N ILE A 10 22.40 -26.04 -33.37
CA ILE A 10 21.08 -25.45 -33.66
C ILE A 10 19.99 -26.19 -32.89
N PHE A 11 20.01 -27.52 -32.87
CA PHE A 11 19.03 -28.32 -32.14
C PHE A 11 19.07 -28.04 -30.63
N ILE A 12 20.26 -28.01 -30.03
CA ILE A 12 20.42 -27.69 -28.60
C ILE A 12 19.94 -26.26 -28.31
N GLY A 13 20.30 -25.29 -29.17
CA GLY A 13 19.85 -23.91 -29.03
C GLY A 13 18.33 -23.77 -29.09
N LEU A 14 17.68 -24.45 -30.03
CA LEU A 14 16.22 -24.49 -30.14
C LEU A 14 15.58 -25.18 -28.93
N LEU A 15 16.16 -26.29 -28.45
CA LEU A 15 15.68 -26.99 -27.26
C LEU A 15 15.74 -26.09 -26.02
N LEU A 16 16.86 -25.40 -25.79
CA LEU A 16 17.00 -24.45 -24.68
C LEU A 16 16.04 -23.26 -24.81
N ALA A 17 15.82 -22.76 -26.03
CA ALA A 17 14.84 -21.70 -26.28
C ALA A 17 13.41 -22.17 -25.99
N ILE A 18 13.05 -23.40 -26.37
CA ILE A 18 11.74 -23.99 -26.05
C ILE A 18 11.58 -24.14 -24.54
N ILE A 19 12.61 -24.63 -23.83
CA ILE A 19 12.58 -24.74 -22.38
C ILE A 19 12.33 -23.36 -21.76
N LYS A 20 13.09 -22.34 -22.16
CA LYS A 20 13.00 -21.00 -21.58
C LYS A 20 11.71 -20.24 -21.91
N ILE A 21 11.21 -20.35 -23.14
CA ILE A 21 10.06 -19.58 -23.63
C ILE A 21 8.73 -20.29 -23.32
N VAL A 22 8.72 -21.63 -23.34
CA VAL A 22 7.48 -22.42 -23.22
C VAL A 22 7.43 -23.16 -21.90
N VAL A 23 8.45 -23.94 -21.55
CA VAL A 23 8.39 -24.88 -20.42
C VAL A 23 8.50 -24.15 -19.08
N ASP A 24 9.49 -23.25 -18.93
CA ASP A 24 9.71 -22.48 -17.70
C ASP A 24 8.46 -21.67 -17.29
N PRO A 25 7.83 -20.86 -18.18
CA PRO A 25 6.62 -20.14 -17.82
C PRO A 25 5.40 -21.03 -17.58
N TYR A 26 5.34 -22.23 -18.17
CA TYR A 26 4.22 -23.15 -18.03
C TYR A 26 4.27 -23.94 -16.71
N PHE A 27 5.42 -24.51 -16.37
CA PHE A 27 5.57 -25.35 -15.17
C PHE A 27 5.96 -24.58 -13.91
N PHE A 28 6.68 -23.46 -14.03
CA PHE A 28 7.34 -22.82 -12.89
C PHE A 28 6.99 -21.35 -12.66
N LYS A 29 5.84 -20.91 -13.19
CA LYS A 29 5.31 -19.54 -12.98
C LYS A 29 5.29 -19.10 -11.51
N LYS A 30 5.14 -20.04 -10.57
CA LYS A 30 4.99 -19.79 -9.12
C LYS A 30 6.29 -20.00 -8.31
N GLU A 31 7.34 -20.59 -8.88
CA GLU A 31 8.55 -20.97 -8.12
C GLU A 31 9.60 -19.86 -8.06
N GLU A 32 9.43 -18.81 -8.86
CA GLU A 32 10.37 -17.68 -8.94
C GLU A 32 10.27 -16.73 -7.72
N GLY A 33 9.34 -17.00 -6.80
CA GLY A 33 9.21 -16.31 -5.52
C GLY A 33 8.89 -14.82 -5.62
N PHE A 34 8.89 -14.12 -4.48
CA PHE A 34 8.59 -12.68 -4.43
C PHE A 34 9.61 -11.81 -5.16
N PHE A 35 10.84 -12.30 -5.33
CA PHE A 35 11.92 -11.50 -5.93
C PHE A 35 11.69 -11.20 -7.40
N LYS A 36 10.99 -12.07 -8.15
CA LYS A 36 10.64 -11.80 -9.55
C LYS A 36 9.93 -10.46 -9.72
N GLU A 37 8.90 -10.22 -8.92
CA GLU A 37 8.13 -8.99 -8.99
C GLU A 37 8.99 -7.78 -8.62
N SER A 38 9.82 -7.88 -7.57
CA SER A 38 10.78 -6.84 -7.21
C SER A 38 11.74 -6.50 -8.34
N ALA A 39 12.25 -7.53 -9.03
CA ALA A 39 13.19 -7.38 -10.13
C ALA A 39 12.51 -6.75 -11.36
N LEU A 40 11.28 -7.15 -11.69
CA LEU A 40 10.48 -6.51 -12.74
C LEU A 40 10.26 -5.03 -12.43
N GLU A 41 9.80 -4.70 -11.23
CA GLU A 41 9.60 -3.31 -10.79
C GLU A 41 10.91 -2.49 -10.88
N PHE A 42 12.04 -3.09 -10.52
CA PHE A 42 13.35 -2.46 -10.65
C PHE A 42 13.78 -2.23 -12.10
N TYR A 43 13.68 -3.22 -12.98
CA TYR A 43 14.09 -3.06 -14.38
C TYR A 43 13.16 -2.18 -15.20
N ASP A 44 11.86 -2.16 -14.87
CA ASP A 44 10.85 -1.30 -15.50
C ASP A 44 10.89 0.15 -15.01
N SER A 45 11.53 0.42 -13.87
CA SER A 45 11.72 1.79 -13.38
C SER A 45 12.66 2.59 -14.29
N ASN A 46 12.47 3.91 -14.38
CA ASN A 46 13.35 4.77 -15.15
C ASN A 46 14.72 4.87 -14.44
N LYS A 47 15.81 4.91 -15.22
CA LYS A 47 17.19 4.96 -14.69
C LYS A 47 17.41 6.07 -13.66
N ASP A 48 16.75 7.20 -13.86
CA ASP A 48 16.89 8.40 -13.01
C ASP A 48 15.79 8.56 -11.97
N SER A 49 14.86 7.60 -11.83
CA SER A 49 13.75 7.72 -10.88
C SER A 49 14.03 7.06 -9.53
N ILE A 50 15.11 6.29 -9.34
CA ILE A 50 15.39 5.59 -8.07
C ILE A 50 16.31 6.43 -7.18
N ASP A 51 15.84 6.75 -5.98
CA ASP A 51 16.59 7.48 -4.96
C ASP A 51 17.21 6.53 -3.92
N ILE A 52 16.45 5.53 -3.45
CA ILE A 52 16.88 4.61 -2.41
C ILE A 52 16.73 3.16 -2.88
N LEU A 53 17.78 2.35 -2.71
CA LEU A 53 17.73 0.91 -2.87
C LEU A 53 17.99 0.21 -1.53
N ILE A 54 17.19 -0.81 -1.24
CA ILE A 54 17.33 -1.63 -0.04
C ILE A 54 17.72 -3.04 -0.46
N PHE A 55 18.77 -3.59 0.12
CA PHE A 55 19.23 -4.96 -0.13
C PHE A 55 19.32 -5.78 1.15
N GLY A 56 19.21 -7.09 1.02
CA GLY A 56 19.37 -8.02 2.13
C GLY A 56 18.47 -9.24 2.01
N SER A 57 18.41 -10.00 3.09
CA SER A 57 17.67 -11.27 3.12
C SER A 57 16.14 -11.08 3.21
N SER A 58 15.43 -12.14 3.62
CA SER A 58 14.01 -12.04 4.00
C SER A 58 13.78 -11.02 5.13
N HIS A 59 14.81 -10.72 5.93
CA HIS A 59 14.75 -9.63 6.89
C HIS A 59 14.54 -8.30 6.18
N ALA A 60 15.36 -7.93 5.20
CA ALA A 60 15.13 -6.71 4.41
C ALA A 60 13.77 -6.72 3.72
N GLN A 61 13.45 -7.83 3.04
CA GLN A 61 12.21 -7.99 2.27
C GLN A 61 10.94 -7.79 3.12
N ASN A 62 10.96 -8.20 4.38
CA ASN A 62 9.81 -8.14 5.29
C ASN A 62 9.87 -6.95 6.26
N SER A 63 10.99 -6.25 6.35
CA SER A 63 11.20 -5.17 7.31
C SER A 63 10.91 -3.79 6.75
N TYR A 64 11.40 -3.51 5.54
CA TYR A 64 11.43 -2.15 5.02
C TYR A 64 10.35 -1.98 3.96
N ASN A 65 9.36 -1.16 4.29
CA ASN A 65 8.22 -0.82 3.44
C ASN A 65 8.51 0.49 2.68
N PRO A 66 8.77 0.43 1.36
CA PRO A 66 9.03 1.60 0.54
C PRO A 66 7.96 2.68 0.64
N SER A 67 6.68 2.31 0.74
CA SER A 67 5.59 3.31 0.81
C SER A 67 5.64 4.15 2.09
N LYS A 68 6.13 3.60 3.21
CA LYS A 68 6.30 4.37 4.46
C LYS A 68 7.52 5.28 4.40
N ILE A 69 8.60 4.81 3.77
CA ILE A 69 9.83 5.58 3.58
C ILE A 69 9.55 6.76 2.63
N ASP A 70 8.98 6.48 1.47
CA ASP A 70 8.69 7.47 0.44
C ASP A 70 7.66 8.51 0.91
N GLY A 71 6.63 8.11 1.66
CA GLY A 71 5.66 9.06 2.21
C GLY A 71 6.27 10.09 3.16
N SER A 72 7.39 9.76 3.80
CA SER A 72 8.08 10.65 4.74
C SER A 72 9.21 11.45 4.08
N LEU A 73 9.92 10.84 3.12
CA LEU A 73 11.10 11.42 2.48
C LEU A 73 10.83 12.03 1.10
N ASN A 74 9.64 11.81 0.54
CA ASN A 74 9.29 12.14 -0.84
C ASN A 74 10.25 11.50 -1.88
N THR A 75 10.79 10.32 -1.58
CA THR A 75 11.70 9.55 -2.43
C THR A 75 10.97 8.51 -3.26
N PHE A 76 11.68 7.85 -4.18
CA PHE A 76 11.28 6.57 -4.76
C PHE A 76 12.23 5.45 -4.32
N THR A 77 11.70 4.57 -3.46
CA THR A 77 12.45 3.45 -2.87
C THR A 77 12.07 2.12 -3.52
N ILE A 78 13.06 1.27 -3.81
CA ILE A 78 12.84 -0.14 -4.16
C ILE A 78 13.57 -1.05 -3.17
N ASN A 79 12.86 -2.06 -2.68
CA ASN A 79 13.41 -3.11 -1.83
C ASN A 79 13.74 -4.35 -2.69
N LEU A 80 15.02 -4.57 -2.92
CA LEU A 80 15.57 -5.73 -3.63
C LEU A 80 15.98 -6.87 -2.68
N GLY A 81 15.46 -6.87 -1.45
CA GLY A 81 15.64 -7.98 -0.53
C GLY A 81 14.98 -9.27 -1.02
N SER A 82 15.57 -10.42 -0.70
CA SER A 82 15.04 -11.73 -1.11
C SER A 82 15.30 -12.83 -0.08
N ALA A 83 14.55 -13.93 -0.19
CA ALA A 83 14.68 -15.08 0.70
C ALA A 83 16.14 -15.56 0.77
N SER A 84 16.69 -15.60 1.99
CA SER A 84 18.07 -16.03 2.25
C SER A 84 19.16 -15.34 1.41
N GLN A 85 18.92 -14.12 0.89
CA GLN A 85 19.90 -13.39 0.08
C GLN A 85 21.25 -13.31 0.81
N LYS A 86 22.33 -13.75 0.15
CA LYS A 86 23.68 -13.68 0.69
C LYS A 86 24.39 -12.44 0.18
N LEU A 87 25.39 -11.98 0.92
CA LEU A 87 26.12 -10.78 0.57
C LEU A 87 26.83 -10.88 -0.79
N GLN A 88 27.26 -12.08 -1.21
CA GLN A 88 27.81 -12.29 -2.56
C GLN A 88 26.79 -11.89 -3.64
N THR A 89 25.59 -12.47 -3.57
CA THR A 89 24.51 -12.17 -4.50
C THR A 89 24.02 -10.72 -4.34
N THR A 90 24.11 -10.16 -3.14
CA THR A 90 23.84 -8.73 -2.92
C THR A 90 24.85 -7.84 -3.63
N LYS A 91 26.14 -8.18 -3.60
CA LYS A 91 27.21 -7.46 -4.33
C LYS A 91 26.91 -7.46 -5.83
N TYR A 92 26.55 -8.62 -6.39
CA TYR A 92 26.11 -8.72 -7.79
C TYR A 92 24.89 -7.84 -8.10
N LEU A 93 23.86 -7.87 -7.24
CA LEU A 93 22.68 -7.02 -7.43
C LEU A 93 23.02 -5.51 -7.34
N ILE A 94 23.98 -5.14 -6.50
CA ILE A 94 24.49 -3.76 -6.43
C ILE A 94 25.21 -3.39 -7.73
N GLU A 95 26.02 -4.27 -8.31
CA GLU A 95 26.69 -4.04 -9.60
C GLU A 95 25.67 -3.88 -10.74
N GLU A 96 24.63 -4.73 -10.80
CA GLU A 96 23.50 -4.55 -11.72
C GLU A 96 22.77 -3.21 -11.45
N ALA A 97 22.59 -2.85 -10.18
CA ALA A 97 21.93 -1.62 -9.78
C ALA A 97 22.66 -0.36 -10.21
N ILE A 98 23.98 -0.32 -10.04
CA ILE A 98 24.87 0.78 -10.47
C ILE A 98 24.85 0.92 -11.99
N ASN A 99 24.84 -0.19 -12.72
CA ASN A 99 24.76 -0.16 -14.19
C ASN A 99 23.42 0.39 -14.69
N LYS A 100 22.32 0.07 -14.00
CA LYS A 100 20.95 0.42 -14.39
C LYS A 100 20.45 1.76 -13.84
N SER A 101 20.94 2.20 -12.68
CA SER A 101 20.45 3.35 -11.91
C SER A 101 21.56 4.00 -11.10
N SER A 102 21.34 5.20 -10.56
CA SER A 102 22.32 5.92 -9.75
C SER A 102 21.76 6.33 -8.37
N PRO A 103 21.29 5.37 -7.54
CA PRO A 103 20.62 5.68 -6.28
C PRO A 103 21.46 6.61 -5.41
N LYS A 104 20.81 7.47 -4.63
CA LYS A 104 21.47 8.38 -3.70
C LYS A 104 21.94 7.65 -2.46
N LEU A 105 21.14 6.69 -2.00
CA LEU A 105 21.40 5.91 -0.80
C LEU A 105 21.14 4.43 -1.05
N VAL A 106 22.06 3.59 -0.58
CA VAL A 106 21.86 2.15 -0.44
C VAL A 106 21.76 1.79 1.03
N VAL A 107 20.64 1.16 1.39
CA VAL A 107 20.40 0.57 2.71
C VAL A 107 20.72 -0.92 2.63
N LEU A 108 21.75 -1.37 3.33
CA LEU A 108 22.23 -2.75 3.29
C LEU A 108 21.92 -3.46 4.62
N ASP A 109 20.95 -4.36 4.60
CA ASP A 109 20.56 -5.16 5.76
C ASP A 109 21.46 -6.38 5.95
N LEU A 110 22.21 -6.37 7.04
CA LEU A 110 23.13 -7.43 7.41
C LEU A 110 22.72 -8.04 8.75
N PHE A 111 22.63 -9.37 8.77
CA PHE A 111 22.59 -10.16 10.00
C PHE A 111 23.47 -11.41 9.81
N SER A 112 23.64 -12.18 10.88
CA SER A 112 24.67 -13.23 10.94
C SER A 112 24.57 -14.33 9.88
N HIS A 113 23.40 -14.52 9.24
CA HIS A 113 23.21 -15.49 8.16
C HIS A 113 23.28 -14.89 6.74
N THR A 114 23.40 -13.56 6.59
CA THR A 114 23.61 -12.89 5.29
C THR A 114 25.03 -13.11 4.78
N VAL A 115 26.00 -13.25 5.68
CA VAL A 115 27.42 -13.39 5.35
C VAL A 115 27.94 -14.73 5.90
N PRO A 116 27.44 -15.89 5.45
CA PRO A 116 27.82 -17.17 6.05
C PRO A 116 29.24 -17.57 5.67
N SER A 117 29.89 -18.40 6.51
CA SER A 117 31.20 -18.96 6.20
C SER A 117 31.16 -20.04 5.10
N LYS A 118 30.02 -20.74 4.98
CA LYS A 118 29.71 -21.73 3.96
C LYS A 118 28.27 -21.56 3.49
N ILE A 119 28.04 -21.73 2.20
CA ILE A 119 26.69 -21.71 1.62
C ILE A 119 26.09 -23.11 1.62
N SER A 120 24.85 -23.25 2.08
CA SER A 120 24.12 -24.52 1.99
C SER A 120 23.51 -24.70 0.59
N GLU A 121 23.20 -25.95 0.19
CA GLU A 121 22.49 -26.22 -1.08
C GLU A 121 21.14 -25.50 -1.14
N ARG A 122 20.44 -25.40 0.00
CA ARG A 122 19.19 -24.64 0.10
C ARG A 122 19.40 -23.14 -0.12
N ASP A 123 20.45 -22.57 0.47
CA ASP A 123 20.78 -21.15 0.25
C ASP A 123 21.16 -20.88 -1.20
N LYS A 124 21.90 -21.80 -1.83
CA LYS A 124 22.24 -21.76 -3.26
C LYS A 124 20.99 -21.74 -4.12
N GLU A 125 20.01 -22.62 -3.86
CA GLU A 125 18.73 -22.63 -4.59
C GLU A 125 18.05 -21.26 -4.56
N PHE A 126 18.01 -20.59 -3.39
CA PHE A 126 17.47 -19.24 -3.27
C PHE A 126 18.27 -18.18 -4.03
N GLN A 127 19.61 -18.28 -4.07
CA GLN A 127 20.42 -17.34 -4.84
C GLN A 127 20.19 -17.52 -6.35
N LEU A 128 20.08 -18.77 -6.82
CA LEU A 128 19.79 -19.05 -8.23
C LEU A 128 18.43 -18.50 -8.68
N ILE A 129 17.45 -18.41 -7.77
CA ILE A 129 16.18 -17.70 -8.04
C ILE A 129 16.43 -16.21 -8.30
N VAL A 130 17.30 -15.56 -7.51
CA VAL A 130 17.69 -14.16 -7.73
C VAL A 130 18.31 -13.98 -9.11
N TYR A 131 19.36 -14.76 -9.42
CA TYR A 131 20.04 -14.70 -10.72
C TYR A 131 19.07 -14.91 -11.89
N ASN A 132 18.16 -15.89 -11.80
CA ASN A 132 17.15 -16.18 -12.83
C ASN A 132 16.26 -14.98 -13.17
N ASN A 133 16.02 -14.09 -12.20
CA ASN A 133 15.19 -12.91 -12.38
C ASN A 133 15.99 -11.64 -12.68
N THR A 134 17.29 -11.76 -12.95
CA THR A 134 18.14 -10.65 -13.42
C THR A 134 18.44 -10.75 -14.91
N LYS A 135 18.91 -9.66 -15.51
CA LYS A 135 19.28 -9.65 -16.94
C LYS A 135 20.44 -10.63 -17.18
N ASN A 136 20.43 -11.28 -18.34
CA ASN A 136 21.57 -12.11 -18.74
C ASN A 136 22.71 -11.17 -19.13
N SER A 137 23.72 -11.09 -18.27
CA SER A 137 24.89 -10.24 -18.45
C SER A 137 26.16 -11.07 -18.28
N ILE A 138 27.27 -10.58 -18.83
CA ILE A 138 28.58 -11.19 -18.59
C ILE A 138 28.95 -11.13 -17.09
N LEU A 139 28.44 -10.12 -16.39
CA LEU A 139 28.54 -9.98 -14.95
C LEU A 139 27.87 -11.16 -14.24
N LYS A 140 26.62 -11.50 -14.60
CA LYS A 140 25.91 -12.68 -14.09
C LYS A 140 26.72 -13.96 -14.29
N PHE A 141 27.29 -14.13 -15.50
CA PHE A 141 28.09 -15.30 -15.83
C PHE A 141 29.30 -15.45 -14.91
N TYR A 142 30.10 -14.40 -14.75
CA TYR A 142 31.29 -14.43 -13.90
C TYR A 142 30.92 -14.65 -12.44
N ASP A 143 29.92 -13.93 -11.92
CA ASP A 143 29.54 -14.05 -10.51
C ASP A 143 29.03 -15.46 -10.16
N VAL A 144 28.19 -16.05 -11.02
CA VAL A 144 27.71 -17.43 -10.82
C VAL A 144 28.86 -18.43 -10.98
N ASN A 145 29.70 -18.29 -12.00
CA ASN A 145 30.82 -19.20 -12.24
C ASN A 145 31.84 -19.19 -11.09
N ASP A 146 32.23 -18.00 -10.63
CA ASP A 146 33.30 -17.85 -9.65
C ASP A 146 32.86 -18.32 -8.26
N TYR A 147 31.57 -18.21 -7.94
CA TYR A 147 31.06 -18.55 -6.62
C TYR A 147 30.40 -19.93 -6.54
N TYR A 148 29.74 -20.38 -7.61
CA TYR A 148 28.96 -21.63 -7.65
C TYR A 148 29.49 -22.65 -8.66
N GLY A 149 30.26 -22.20 -9.65
CA GLY A 149 30.78 -23.02 -10.74
C GLY A 149 29.91 -22.97 -12.00
N ILE A 150 30.56 -23.20 -13.15
CA ILE A 150 29.96 -23.11 -14.48
C ILE A 150 28.67 -23.92 -14.67
N GLN A 151 28.56 -25.06 -13.98
CA GLN A 151 27.39 -25.95 -14.05
C GLN A 151 26.13 -25.29 -13.50
N GLU A 152 26.28 -24.39 -12.52
CA GLU A 152 25.15 -23.71 -11.85
C GLU A 152 24.62 -22.54 -12.69
N TYR A 153 25.40 -22.05 -13.66
CA TYR A 153 24.93 -20.99 -14.58
C TYR A 153 23.69 -21.45 -15.35
N ILE A 154 23.68 -22.68 -15.86
CA ILE A 154 22.53 -23.23 -16.58
C ILE A 154 21.31 -23.35 -15.65
N LEU A 155 21.52 -23.70 -14.38
CA LEU A 155 20.44 -23.79 -13.38
C LEU A 155 19.95 -22.40 -12.92
N SER A 156 20.78 -21.37 -13.07
CA SER A 156 20.42 -19.97 -12.84
C SER A 156 19.57 -19.38 -13.98
N GLU A 157 19.43 -20.08 -15.10
CA GLU A 157 18.71 -19.62 -16.30
C GLU A 157 17.37 -20.31 -16.52
N SER A 158 17.13 -21.43 -15.83
CA SER A 158 15.93 -22.24 -16.01
C SER A 158 15.46 -22.87 -14.70
N PRO A 159 14.31 -22.43 -14.15
CA PRO A 159 13.69 -23.11 -13.01
C PRO A 159 13.33 -24.57 -13.33
N THR A 160 12.97 -24.89 -14.57
CA THR A 160 12.71 -26.27 -14.99
C THR A 160 13.93 -27.17 -14.77
N LEU A 161 15.12 -26.72 -15.19
CA LEU A 161 16.35 -27.50 -14.99
C LEU A 161 16.76 -27.54 -13.50
N ARG A 162 16.66 -26.41 -12.80
CA ARG A 162 17.00 -26.30 -11.37
C ARG A 162 16.14 -27.20 -10.50
N SER A 163 14.83 -27.25 -10.77
CA SER A 163 13.83 -27.90 -9.93
C SER A 163 13.31 -29.21 -10.54
N HIS A 164 14.16 -29.92 -11.29
CA HIS A 164 13.79 -31.17 -11.98
C HIS A 164 13.25 -32.26 -11.06
N ASN A 165 13.68 -32.26 -9.80
CA ASN A 165 13.17 -33.15 -8.75
C ASN A 165 11.72 -32.87 -8.31
N LYS A 166 11.12 -31.75 -8.74
CA LYS A 166 9.75 -31.33 -8.39
C LYS A 166 8.76 -31.45 -9.56
N TRP A 167 9.19 -31.83 -10.77
CA TRP A 167 8.34 -31.88 -11.98
C TRP A 167 7.04 -32.67 -11.80
N PHE A 168 7.08 -33.74 -11.02
CA PHE A 168 5.95 -34.66 -10.81
C PHE A 168 5.33 -34.55 -9.42
N LYS A 169 5.74 -33.57 -8.61
CA LYS A 169 5.17 -33.32 -7.29
C LYS A 169 4.15 -32.20 -7.44
N GLY A 170 2.87 -32.55 -7.30
CA GLY A 170 1.74 -31.64 -7.50
C GLY A 170 1.88 -30.30 -6.77
N ASP A 171 1.34 -29.27 -7.44
CA ASP A 171 1.24 -27.84 -7.10
C ASP A 171 1.83 -27.44 -5.73
N THR A 172 3.02 -26.83 -5.74
CA THR A 172 3.52 -26.11 -4.57
C THR A 172 2.71 -24.82 -4.44
N ASN A 173 1.71 -24.82 -3.58
CA ASN A 173 0.91 -23.64 -3.22
C ASN A 173 1.80 -22.57 -2.56
N ILE A 174 2.44 -21.74 -3.38
CA ILE A 174 2.92 -20.43 -2.94
C ILE A 174 1.80 -19.45 -3.31
N GLU A 175 1.15 -18.90 -2.28
CA GLU A 175 0.16 -17.84 -2.44
C GLU A 175 0.79 -16.68 -3.24
N ASN A 176 0.09 -16.17 -4.26
CA ASN A 176 0.41 -14.90 -4.94
C ASN A 176 0.35 -13.78 -3.89
N SER A 177 1.43 -13.60 -3.14
CA SER A 177 1.57 -12.52 -2.18
C SER A 177 2.13 -11.32 -2.94
N LEU A 178 1.28 -10.30 -3.05
CA LEU A 178 1.60 -9.01 -3.66
C LEU A 178 2.79 -8.37 -2.95
N THR A 179 3.84 -8.05 -3.71
CA THR A 179 4.92 -7.18 -3.27
C THR A 179 4.52 -5.70 -3.44
N ILE A 180 5.12 -4.83 -2.65
CA ILE A 180 5.03 -3.37 -2.80
C ILE A 180 6.44 -2.86 -3.05
N ARG A 181 6.86 -2.69 -4.31
CA ARG A 181 8.25 -2.30 -4.64
C ARG A 181 9.25 -3.23 -3.94
N GLY A 182 8.96 -4.52 -4.05
CA GLY A 182 9.66 -5.65 -3.44
C GLY A 182 9.55 -5.87 -1.92
N PHE A 183 8.82 -5.02 -1.18
CA PHE A 183 8.41 -5.34 0.20
C PHE A 183 7.31 -6.39 0.23
N VAL A 184 7.43 -7.40 1.10
CA VAL A 184 6.43 -8.46 1.26
C VAL A 184 5.63 -8.26 2.57
N PRO A 185 4.36 -7.83 2.49
CA PRO A 185 3.54 -7.61 3.66
C PRO A 185 3.00 -8.92 4.25
N PHE A 186 3.46 -9.30 5.43
CA PHE A 186 2.86 -10.39 6.20
C PHE A 186 1.90 -9.85 7.26
N ASN A 187 0.62 -10.23 7.15
CA ASN A 187 -0.43 -9.87 8.12
C ASN A 187 -0.68 -10.97 9.17
N LYS A 188 0.30 -11.86 9.37
CA LYS A 188 0.18 -12.99 10.29
C LYS A 188 0.66 -12.58 11.68
N LYS A 189 -0.10 -12.95 12.71
CA LYS A 189 0.36 -12.87 14.10
C LYS A 189 1.28 -14.05 14.37
N ILE A 190 2.33 -13.83 15.17
CA ILE A 190 3.22 -14.90 15.63
C ILE A 190 2.44 -16.05 16.27
N GLN A 191 2.73 -17.29 15.86
CA GLN A 191 2.00 -18.48 16.35
C GLN A 191 2.28 -18.73 17.84
N LYS A 192 1.31 -19.33 18.54
CA LYS A 192 1.41 -19.66 19.99
C LYS A 192 2.71 -20.40 20.33
N LYS A 193 3.10 -21.39 19.53
CA LYS A 193 4.35 -22.15 19.71
C LYS A 193 5.60 -21.26 19.77
N TYR A 194 5.65 -20.20 18.97
CA TYR A 194 6.78 -19.26 18.96
C TYR A 194 6.69 -18.28 20.13
N ARG A 195 5.48 -17.84 20.50
CA ARG A 195 5.28 -17.02 21.72
C ARG A 195 5.71 -17.78 22.97
N GLU A 196 5.40 -19.06 23.07
CA GLU A 196 5.82 -19.91 24.18
C GLU A 196 7.33 -20.14 24.18
N LYS A 197 7.90 -20.48 23.01
CA LYS A 197 9.35 -20.67 22.84
C LYS A 197 10.13 -19.42 23.23
N TYR A 198 9.62 -18.23 22.89
CA TYR A 198 10.31 -16.96 23.10
C TYR A 198 9.70 -16.10 24.22
N LYS A 199 8.87 -16.65 25.11
CA LYS A 199 8.04 -15.87 26.06
C LYS A 199 8.80 -14.87 26.94
N ASP A 200 10.06 -15.16 27.22
CA ASP A 200 10.91 -14.38 28.12
C ASP A 200 11.80 -13.38 27.38
N PHE A 201 11.64 -13.18 26.07
CA PHE A 201 12.54 -12.34 25.28
C PHE A 201 12.61 -10.89 25.80
N PHE A 202 11.52 -10.32 26.32
CA PHE A 202 11.51 -8.98 26.93
C PHE A 202 12.34 -8.87 28.22
N LYS A 203 12.55 -9.99 28.93
CA LYS A 203 13.34 -10.05 30.16
C LYS A 203 14.82 -10.27 29.87
N LYS A 204 15.16 -10.68 28.65
CA LYS A 204 16.53 -10.88 28.22
C LYS A 204 17.13 -9.53 27.88
N THR A 205 17.79 -8.94 28.87
CA THR A 205 18.61 -7.76 28.67
C THR A 205 19.96 -8.14 28.09
N TYR A 206 20.51 -7.22 27.30
CA TYR A 206 21.87 -7.36 26.81
C TYR A 206 22.85 -7.30 27.97
N SER A 207 23.85 -8.17 27.95
CA SER A 207 25.08 -7.90 28.66
C SER A 207 25.72 -6.67 27.99
N ASN A 208 25.64 -5.49 28.62
CA ASN A 208 26.41 -4.29 28.22
C ASN A 208 27.94 -4.49 28.26
N ASN A 209 28.41 -5.71 28.52
CA ASN A 209 29.80 -6.09 28.70
C ASN A 209 30.49 -6.57 27.41
N THR A 210 30.27 -5.87 26.30
CA THR A 210 31.03 -6.08 25.06
C THR A 210 31.79 -4.83 24.65
N ASN A 211 32.56 -4.27 25.59
CA ASN A 211 33.75 -3.45 25.29
C ASN A 211 34.88 -4.25 24.60
N LYS A 212 34.54 -5.26 23.81
CA LYS A 212 35.45 -5.91 22.87
C LYS A 212 34.94 -5.65 21.46
N SER A 213 35.26 -4.45 20.99
CA SER A 213 35.41 -4.08 19.59
C SER A 213 36.38 -5.05 18.90
N SER A 214 35.92 -6.25 18.57
CA SER A 214 36.73 -7.27 17.90
C SER A 214 36.06 -7.76 16.63
N LEU A 215 36.86 -7.86 15.56
CA LEU A 215 36.51 -8.48 14.28
C LEU A 215 36.46 -10.02 14.37
N GLU A 216 36.42 -10.58 15.58
CA GLU A 216 36.61 -12.00 15.88
C GLU A 216 35.50 -12.87 15.28
N TYR A 217 34.31 -12.31 15.11
CA TYR A 217 33.12 -13.03 14.61
C TYR A 217 32.91 -12.89 13.09
N LEU A 218 33.86 -12.25 12.40
CA LEU A 218 33.92 -12.21 10.95
C LEU A 218 35.27 -12.74 10.49
N SER A 219 35.30 -13.82 9.72
CA SER A 219 36.53 -14.28 9.05
C SER A 219 37.06 -13.21 8.09
N LYS A 220 38.35 -13.30 7.73
CA LYS A 220 38.97 -12.38 6.76
C LYS A 220 38.20 -12.31 5.44
N LYS A 221 37.70 -13.44 4.93
CA LYS A 221 36.91 -13.50 3.69
C LYS A 221 35.59 -12.73 3.82
N GLN A 222 34.87 -12.91 4.93
CA GLN A 222 33.60 -12.22 5.18
C GLN A 222 33.80 -10.70 5.29
N ARG A 223 34.86 -10.26 6.01
CA ARG A 223 35.20 -8.85 6.14
C ARG A 223 35.55 -8.23 4.79
N ASN A 224 36.41 -8.89 4.02
CA ASN A 224 36.79 -8.41 2.70
C ASN A 224 35.56 -8.24 1.80
N LEU A 225 34.64 -9.21 1.79
CA LEU A 225 33.42 -9.11 1.00
C LEU A 225 32.57 -7.88 1.41
N ILE A 226 32.37 -7.66 2.71
CA ILE A 226 31.64 -6.48 3.20
C ILE A 226 32.33 -5.18 2.78
N VAL A 227 33.66 -5.09 2.98
CA VAL A 227 34.46 -3.90 2.63
C VAL A 227 34.41 -3.65 1.12
N GLU A 228 34.59 -4.68 0.30
CA GLU A 228 34.53 -4.56 -1.16
C GLU A 228 33.14 -4.10 -1.64
N THR A 229 32.06 -4.63 -1.06
CA THR A 229 30.69 -4.18 -1.40
C THR A 229 30.46 -2.72 -1.03
N ILE A 230 30.93 -2.28 0.14
CA ILE A 230 30.83 -0.88 0.56
C ILE A 230 31.69 0.02 -0.31
N GLN A 231 32.92 -0.39 -0.63
CA GLN A 231 33.83 0.39 -1.45
C GLN A 231 33.28 0.55 -2.87
N LEU A 232 32.69 -0.50 -3.45
CA LEU A 232 32.02 -0.44 -4.74
C LEU A 232 30.93 0.66 -4.78
N LEU A 233 30.12 0.78 -3.73
CA LEU A 233 29.10 1.84 -3.62
C LEU A 233 29.73 3.22 -3.51
N LYS A 234 30.75 3.37 -2.66
CA LYS A 234 31.46 4.64 -2.45
C LYS A 234 32.18 5.12 -3.71
N ASP A 235 32.84 4.21 -4.43
CA ASP A 235 33.55 4.51 -5.69
C ASP A 235 32.57 5.02 -6.78
N ASN A 236 31.29 4.69 -6.66
CA ASN A 236 30.22 5.17 -7.53
C ASN A 236 29.45 6.37 -6.94
N ASN A 237 29.96 7.02 -5.89
CA ASN A 237 29.35 8.17 -5.21
C ASN A 237 27.94 7.88 -4.66
N ILE A 238 27.73 6.67 -4.14
CA ILE A 238 26.47 6.25 -3.51
C ILE A 238 26.67 6.20 -2.00
N GLU A 239 25.80 6.89 -1.25
CA GLU A 239 25.81 6.83 0.21
C GLU A 239 25.41 5.43 0.70
N VAL A 240 25.97 5.02 1.85
CA VAL A 240 25.74 3.69 2.41
C VAL A 240 25.23 3.81 3.84
N LEU A 241 24.11 3.14 4.11
CA LEU A 241 23.60 2.90 5.46
C LEU A 241 23.56 1.40 5.72
N LEU A 242 24.34 0.94 6.69
CA LEU A 242 24.19 -0.43 7.18
C LEU A 242 23.03 -0.49 8.16
N VAL A 243 22.24 -1.56 8.09
CA VAL A 243 21.16 -1.80 9.04
C VAL A 243 21.15 -3.27 9.47
N THR A 244 20.58 -3.53 10.64
CA THR A 244 20.16 -4.88 11.02
C THR A 244 18.72 -4.82 11.48
N SER A 245 17.82 -5.45 10.71
CA SER A 245 16.41 -5.62 11.08
C SER A 245 16.25 -6.28 12.45
N PRO A 246 15.20 -5.93 13.21
CA PRO A 246 14.98 -6.55 14.51
C PRO A 246 14.37 -7.95 14.34
N PHE A 247 14.78 -8.88 15.21
CA PHE A 247 14.22 -10.23 15.25
C PHE A 247 14.26 -10.83 16.66
N ILE A 248 13.29 -11.66 17.03
CA ILE A 248 13.14 -12.16 18.41
C ILE A 248 14.26 -13.14 18.77
N GLU A 249 14.71 -13.96 17.82
CA GLU A 249 15.80 -14.92 18.04
C GLU A 249 17.12 -14.24 18.44
N TYR A 250 17.29 -12.95 18.12
CA TYR A 250 18.45 -12.15 18.51
C TYR A 250 18.74 -12.24 20.01
N PHE A 251 17.70 -12.17 20.84
CA PHE A 251 17.79 -12.17 22.31
C PHE A 251 18.14 -13.54 22.90
N TYR A 252 18.14 -14.61 22.10
CA TYR A 252 18.38 -15.97 22.58
C TYR A 252 19.77 -16.51 22.26
N PHE A 253 20.50 -15.85 21.34
CA PHE A 253 21.80 -16.31 20.89
C PHE A 253 22.79 -15.16 20.84
N ASP A 254 23.73 -15.13 21.79
CA ASP A 254 24.77 -14.11 21.92
C ASP A 254 25.60 -13.91 20.63
N TYR A 255 25.67 -14.94 19.78
CA TYR A 255 26.36 -14.87 18.50
C TYR A 255 25.84 -13.74 17.60
N HIS A 256 24.53 -13.44 17.62
CA HIS A 256 23.98 -12.36 16.82
C HIS A 256 24.45 -10.98 17.29
N GLU A 257 24.50 -10.77 18.61
CA GLU A 257 25.01 -9.52 19.18
C GLU A 257 26.50 -9.33 18.89
N LYS A 258 27.27 -10.41 19.01
CA LYS A 258 28.72 -10.44 18.69
C LYS A 258 28.98 -10.16 17.22
N PHE A 259 28.16 -10.71 16.32
CA PHE A 259 28.17 -10.39 14.90
C PHE A 259 27.87 -8.90 14.66
N ASN A 260 26.78 -8.37 15.23
CA ASN A 260 26.40 -6.96 15.08
C ASN A 260 27.48 -6.02 15.63
N SER A 261 28.16 -6.40 16.71
CA SER A 261 29.31 -5.65 17.26
C SER A 261 30.49 -5.60 16.29
N SER A 262 30.73 -6.70 15.55
CA SER A 262 31.75 -6.73 14.48
C SER A 262 31.35 -5.84 13.29
N ILE A 263 30.06 -5.80 12.94
CA ILE A 263 29.53 -4.91 11.89
C ILE A 263 29.64 -3.44 12.33
N ARG A 264 29.31 -3.11 13.59
CA ARG A 264 29.51 -1.77 14.17
C ARG A 264 30.95 -1.33 14.06
N PHE A 265 31.89 -2.14 14.54
CA PHE A 265 33.30 -1.81 14.46
C PHE A 265 33.75 -1.56 13.02
N LEU A 266 33.30 -2.39 12.07
CA LEU A 266 33.61 -2.22 10.66
C LEU A 266 33.01 -0.91 10.11
N ALA A 267 31.74 -0.63 10.41
CA ALA A 267 31.06 0.60 10.02
C ALA A 267 31.80 1.86 10.52
N ASP A 268 32.17 1.86 11.80
CA ASP A 268 32.91 2.96 12.44
C ASP A 268 34.29 3.16 11.76
N SER A 269 35.02 2.07 11.50
CA SER A 269 36.30 2.11 10.78
C SER A 269 36.21 2.63 9.36
N LEU A 270 35.09 2.37 8.68
CA LEU A 270 34.81 2.80 7.32
C LEU A 270 34.11 4.17 7.30
N LYS A 271 33.83 4.76 8.47
CA LYS A 271 33.09 6.01 8.64
C LYS A 271 31.75 6.00 7.88
N ILE A 272 30.97 4.94 8.07
CA ILE A 272 29.60 4.81 7.54
C ILE A 272 28.63 4.61 8.70
N ASN A 273 27.39 5.08 8.51
CA ASN A 273 26.37 4.89 9.53
C ASN A 273 25.94 3.42 9.60
N TYR A 274 25.68 2.97 10.82
CA TYR A 274 25.09 1.66 11.10
C TYR A 274 23.94 1.84 12.10
N LEU A 275 22.78 1.28 11.79
CA LEU A 275 21.59 1.27 12.65
C LEU A 275 21.21 -0.17 12.99
N ASP A 276 21.36 -0.54 14.26
CA ASP A 276 20.95 -1.87 14.76
C ASP A 276 19.57 -1.76 15.42
N PHE A 277 18.51 -2.14 14.71
CA PHE A 277 17.14 -2.08 15.22
C PHE A 277 16.90 -3.01 16.42
N ASN A 278 17.78 -3.99 16.66
CA ASN A 278 17.68 -4.80 17.87
C ASN A 278 18.03 -3.97 19.12
N LYS A 279 18.95 -2.99 19.00
CA LYS A 279 19.27 -2.06 20.10
C LYS A 279 18.15 -1.04 20.33
N GLU A 280 17.37 -0.74 19.29
CA GLU A 280 16.18 0.14 19.34
C GLU A 280 14.87 -0.62 19.64
N PHE A 281 14.93 -1.91 19.97
CA PHE A 281 13.73 -2.75 20.07
C PHE A 281 12.70 -2.20 21.07
N ASN A 282 13.16 -1.76 22.25
CA ASN A 282 12.32 -1.19 23.30
C ASN A 282 11.86 0.24 22.97
N SER A 283 12.74 1.09 22.42
CA SER A 283 12.38 2.47 22.04
C SER A 283 11.31 2.50 20.95
N LEU A 284 11.29 1.50 20.07
CA LEU A 284 10.28 1.29 19.04
C LEU A 284 8.99 0.62 19.53
N ASN A 285 8.89 0.31 20.83
CA ASN A 285 7.79 -0.43 21.44
C ASN A 285 7.45 -1.71 20.64
N LEU A 286 8.47 -2.46 20.20
CA LEU A 286 8.26 -3.72 19.51
C LEU A 286 7.90 -4.81 20.53
N ASP A 287 7.01 -5.71 20.12
CA ASP A 287 6.56 -6.84 20.92
C ASP A 287 6.09 -7.98 20.00
N PHE A 288 5.55 -9.06 20.56
CA PHE A 288 5.05 -10.19 19.76
C PHE A 288 4.01 -9.81 18.69
N LYS A 289 3.20 -8.76 18.88
CA LYS A 289 2.20 -8.36 17.85
C LYS A 289 2.87 -7.75 16.63
N ASN A 290 4.16 -7.44 16.66
CA ASN A 290 4.93 -6.89 15.55
C ASN A 290 5.65 -7.95 14.70
N PHE A 291 5.52 -9.25 15.02
CA PHE A 291 6.18 -10.34 14.30
C PHE A 291 5.19 -11.38 13.78
N HIS A 292 5.53 -12.04 12.67
CA HIS A 292 4.78 -13.21 12.19
C HIS A 292 5.42 -14.55 12.58
N ASP A 293 6.71 -14.55 12.90
CA ASP A 293 7.45 -15.67 13.49
C ASP A 293 8.61 -15.16 14.37
N GLY A 294 9.55 -16.03 14.76
CA GLY A 294 10.69 -15.63 15.59
C GLY A 294 11.75 -14.77 14.88
N SER A 295 11.75 -14.77 13.55
CA SER A 295 12.81 -14.18 12.73
C SER A 295 12.32 -12.96 11.93
N HIS A 296 11.02 -12.84 11.66
CA HIS A 296 10.48 -11.87 10.71
C HIS A 296 9.33 -11.01 11.26
N LEU A 297 9.38 -9.72 10.92
CA LEU A 297 8.34 -8.75 11.21
C LEU A 297 7.07 -9.00 10.40
N ASN A 298 5.92 -8.70 11.00
CA ASN A 298 4.68 -8.50 10.26
C ASN A 298 4.52 -7.02 9.87
N VAL A 299 3.50 -6.69 9.07
CA VAL A 299 3.29 -5.31 8.57
C VAL A 299 3.30 -4.25 9.67
N SER A 300 2.72 -4.54 10.84
CA SER A 300 2.71 -3.58 11.94
C SER A 300 4.12 -3.27 12.42
N GLY A 301 4.96 -4.30 12.57
CA GLY A 301 6.38 -4.14 12.88
C GLY A 301 7.15 -3.42 11.78
N SER A 302 6.97 -3.85 10.51
CA SER A 302 7.61 -3.27 9.34
C SER A 302 7.31 -1.77 9.21
N ASN A 303 6.06 -1.36 9.41
CA ASN A 303 5.65 0.05 9.34
C ASN A 303 6.32 0.90 10.42
N LYS A 304 6.45 0.39 11.66
CA LYS A 304 7.16 1.09 12.75
C LYS A 304 8.62 1.32 12.40
N ILE A 305 9.33 0.26 12.02
CA ILE A 305 10.76 0.37 11.73
C ILE A 305 11.02 1.17 10.45
N SER A 306 10.12 1.12 9.46
CA SER A 306 10.25 1.90 8.22
C SER A 306 10.05 3.39 8.48
N SER A 307 9.11 3.76 9.36
CA SER A 307 8.90 5.15 9.76
C SER A 307 10.11 5.69 10.54
N TYR A 308 10.69 4.86 11.44
CA TYR A 308 11.92 5.20 12.14
C TYR A 308 13.11 5.31 11.17
N LEU A 309 13.25 4.38 10.24
CA LEU A 309 14.31 4.41 9.22
C LEU A 309 14.21 5.68 8.38
N ALA A 310 13.01 6.06 7.95
CA ALA A 310 12.79 7.29 7.20
C ALA A 310 13.22 8.52 8.00
N LYS A 311 12.81 8.61 9.27
CA LYS A 311 13.26 9.67 10.18
C LYS A 311 14.79 9.69 10.30
N TYR A 312 15.40 8.54 10.58
CA TYR A 312 16.87 8.43 10.69
C TYR A 312 17.57 8.89 9.40
N ILE A 313 17.07 8.48 8.23
CA ILE A 313 17.62 8.92 6.95
C ILE A 313 17.51 10.44 6.80
N SER A 314 16.35 11.04 7.11
CA SER A 314 16.16 12.49 7.02
C SER A 314 17.08 13.30 7.94
N GLU A 315 17.47 12.73 9.07
CA GLU A 315 18.33 13.38 10.06
C GLU A 315 19.83 13.23 9.75
N ASN A 316 20.22 12.18 9.01
CA ASN A 316 21.62 11.80 8.84
C ASN A 316 22.13 11.88 7.39
N TYR A 317 21.23 12.01 6.41
CA TYR A 317 21.58 12.08 5.00
C TYR A 317 20.87 13.26 4.33
N ASN A 318 21.59 13.94 3.44
CA ASN A 318 21.05 15.01 2.64
C ASN A 318 21.35 14.75 1.16
N PHE A 319 20.32 14.50 0.37
CA PHE A 319 20.43 14.29 -1.07
C PHE A 319 19.24 14.88 -1.80
N GLU A 320 19.49 15.43 -2.98
CA GLU A 320 18.44 15.92 -3.87
C GLU A 320 17.66 14.74 -4.46
N ILE A 321 16.33 14.80 -4.32
CA ILE A 321 15.38 13.84 -4.89
C ILE A 321 15.32 14.07 -6.39
N LYS A 322 15.46 13.00 -7.17
CA LYS A 322 15.69 13.14 -8.62
C LYS A 322 14.46 13.55 -9.43
N ASP A 323 13.26 13.14 -9.01
CA ASP A 323 11.97 13.61 -9.54
C ASP A 323 10.81 12.99 -8.72
N SER A 324 10.00 13.82 -8.05
CA SER A 324 8.87 13.36 -7.23
C SER A 324 7.59 13.09 -8.02
N SER A 325 7.52 13.46 -9.31
CA SER A 325 6.37 13.18 -10.20
C SER A 325 6.14 11.68 -10.41
N TYR A 326 7.19 10.87 -10.28
CA TYR A 326 7.15 9.42 -10.49
C TYR A 326 6.39 8.66 -9.40
N ILE A 327 6.27 9.24 -8.19
CA ILE A 327 5.48 8.70 -7.08
C ILE A 327 4.03 8.48 -7.54
N PHE A 328 3.47 9.44 -8.29
CA PHE A 328 2.10 9.40 -8.80
C PHE A 328 1.91 8.39 -9.93
N LYS A 329 2.90 8.27 -10.82
CA LYS A 329 2.87 7.31 -11.94
C LYS A 329 2.89 5.84 -11.49
N TYR A 330 3.45 5.56 -10.31
CA TYR A 330 3.47 4.21 -9.72
C TYR A 330 2.23 3.92 -8.86
N VAL A 331 1.63 4.93 -8.21
CA VAL A 331 0.30 4.81 -7.57
C VAL A 331 -0.77 4.43 -8.61
N ASP A 332 -0.69 4.99 -9.82
CA ASP A 332 -1.59 4.65 -10.93
C ASP A 332 -1.34 3.26 -11.56
N ARG A 333 -0.14 2.68 -11.37
CA ARG A 333 0.21 1.33 -11.83
C ARG A 333 -0.14 0.22 -10.84
N ILE A 334 -0.65 0.56 -9.65
CA ILE A 334 -1.38 -0.39 -8.82
C ILE A 334 -2.66 -0.76 -9.57
N LYS A 335 -2.58 -1.78 -10.44
CA LYS A 335 -3.76 -2.31 -11.12
C LYS A 335 -4.82 -2.63 -10.05
N PRO A 336 -6.08 -2.18 -10.20
CA PRO A 336 -7.15 -2.67 -9.36
C PRO A 336 -7.16 -4.21 -9.49
N ARG A 337 -7.11 -4.85 -8.32
CA ARG A 337 -7.06 -6.31 -8.17
C ARG A 337 -8.08 -6.99 -9.07
N THR A 338 -7.68 -8.10 -9.67
CA THR A 338 -8.66 -8.92 -10.39
C THR A 338 -9.64 -9.54 -9.37
N LYS A 339 -10.87 -9.86 -9.80
CA LYS A 339 -11.84 -10.57 -8.94
C LYS A 339 -11.27 -11.89 -8.40
N GLU A 340 -10.32 -12.49 -9.12
CA GLU A 340 -9.56 -13.69 -8.74
C GLU A 340 -8.65 -13.47 -7.50
N ASP A 341 -7.94 -12.34 -7.45
CA ASP A 341 -7.01 -12.01 -6.35
C ASP A 341 -7.75 -11.73 -5.02
N ILE A 342 -8.98 -11.22 -5.12
CA ILE A 342 -9.88 -11.02 -3.98
C ILE A 342 -10.41 -12.36 -3.49
N LYS A 343 -10.70 -13.29 -4.42
CA LYS A 343 -11.20 -14.64 -4.12
C LYS A 343 -10.15 -15.50 -3.40
N ASN A 344 -8.86 -15.34 -3.72
CA ASN A 344 -7.77 -16.15 -3.13
C ASN A 344 -7.36 -15.72 -1.71
N ARG A 345 -7.72 -14.51 -1.24
CA ARG A 345 -7.47 -14.07 0.15
C ARG A 345 -8.56 -14.45 1.15
N SER A 346 -9.71 -14.97 0.71
CA SER A 346 -10.82 -15.35 1.59
C SER A 346 -10.59 -16.66 2.37
N ASN A 347 -9.37 -17.20 2.39
CA ASN A 347 -9.04 -18.46 3.10
C ASN A 347 -8.68 -18.28 4.59
N LYS A 348 -8.82 -17.07 5.17
CA LYS A 348 -8.98 -17.01 6.63
C LYS A 348 -10.33 -17.63 6.95
N LYS A 349 -10.31 -18.82 7.55
CA LYS A 349 -11.46 -19.41 8.25
C LYS A 349 -12.24 -18.30 8.97
N PRO A 350 -13.53 -18.08 8.68
CA PRO A 350 -14.33 -16.99 9.28
C PRO A 350 -14.21 -16.93 10.82
N GLU A 351 -13.97 -18.07 11.46
CA GLU A 351 -13.73 -18.24 12.89
C GLU A 351 -12.48 -17.48 13.39
N ASN A 352 -11.42 -17.39 12.58
CA ASN A 352 -10.23 -16.62 12.91
C ASN A 352 -10.47 -15.11 12.80
N ILE A 353 -11.32 -14.72 11.85
CA ILE A 353 -11.72 -13.32 11.66
C ILE A 353 -12.58 -12.88 12.85
N ILE A 354 -13.61 -13.66 13.18
CA ILE A 354 -14.49 -13.33 14.30
C ILE A 354 -13.75 -13.33 15.64
N GLN A 355 -12.82 -14.27 15.87
CA GLN A 355 -11.98 -14.27 17.06
C GLN A 355 -11.12 -13.01 17.15
N THR A 356 -10.62 -12.51 16.01
CA THR A 356 -9.83 -11.26 15.98
C THR A 356 -10.71 -10.05 16.29
N ILE A 357 -11.92 -10.01 15.72
CA ILE A 357 -12.89 -8.93 15.93
C ILE A 357 -13.37 -8.90 17.38
N VAL A 358 -13.72 -10.04 17.97
CA VAL A 358 -14.15 -10.11 19.37
C VAL A 358 -13.03 -9.71 20.33
N ASN A 359 -11.77 -10.06 20.03
CA ASN A 359 -10.64 -9.79 20.92
C ASN A 359 -10.06 -8.37 20.79
N ASN A 360 -10.13 -7.77 19.59
CA ASN A 360 -9.43 -6.52 19.29
C ASN A 360 -10.35 -5.42 18.73
N GLY A 361 -11.58 -5.77 18.35
CA GLY A 361 -12.57 -4.82 17.89
C GLY A 361 -13.22 -4.08 19.06
N VAL A 362 -13.79 -2.93 18.75
CA VAL A 362 -14.56 -2.14 19.72
C VAL A 362 -15.90 -2.82 19.93
N LYS A 363 -16.11 -3.26 21.17
CA LYS A 363 -17.37 -3.84 21.62
C LYS A 363 -18.32 -2.73 22.05
N LEU A 364 -19.47 -2.67 21.39
CA LEU A 364 -20.61 -1.88 21.80
C LEU A 364 -21.65 -2.79 22.47
N ASN A 365 -22.04 -2.45 23.69
CA ASN A 365 -23.12 -3.13 24.41
C ASN A 365 -24.46 -2.61 23.89
N VAL A 366 -24.98 -3.26 22.85
CA VAL A 366 -26.26 -2.92 22.22
C VAL A 366 -27.10 -4.18 22.05
N VAL A 367 -28.27 -4.17 22.68
CA VAL A 367 -29.29 -5.19 22.50
C VAL A 367 -30.32 -4.65 21.52
N HIS A 368 -30.46 -5.30 20.37
CA HIS A 368 -31.38 -4.84 19.32
C HIS A 368 -32.08 -6.02 18.65
N ASN A 369 -33.37 -5.86 18.40
CA ASN A 369 -34.18 -6.83 17.66
C ASN A 369 -34.46 -6.26 16.27
N PHE A 370 -33.82 -6.80 15.24
CA PHE A 370 -34.13 -6.41 13.86
C PHE A 370 -35.53 -6.92 13.45
N PHE A 371 -35.92 -8.09 13.93
CA PHE A 371 -37.29 -8.63 13.88
C PHE A 371 -37.45 -9.67 14.99
N GLU A 372 -38.65 -10.24 15.16
CA GLU A 372 -39.02 -11.11 16.30
C GLU A 372 -37.97 -12.20 16.63
N ASN A 373 -37.36 -12.81 15.60
CA ASN A 373 -36.41 -13.91 15.74
C ASN A 373 -34.94 -13.54 15.44
N LEU A 374 -34.60 -12.25 15.30
CA LEU A 374 -33.22 -11.79 15.11
C LEU A 374 -32.89 -10.73 16.15
N LYS A 375 -32.47 -11.23 17.32
CA LYS A 375 -31.94 -10.46 18.43
C LYS A 375 -30.41 -10.49 18.42
N ILE A 376 -29.81 -9.31 18.47
CA ILE A 376 -28.37 -9.15 18.73
C ILE A 376 -28.17 -8.67 20.17
N GLU A 377 -27.07 -9.06 20.79
CA GLU A 377 -26.72 -8.67 22.17
C GLU A 377 -25.53 -7.73 22.25
N ASN A 378 -24.64 -7.81 21.26
CA ASN A 378 -23.46 -6.97 21.15
C ASN A 378 -23.15 -6.70 19.68
N ALA A 379 -22.58 -5.53 19.41
CA ALA A 379 -21.93 -5.22 18.15
C ALA A 379 -20.42 -5.08 18.39
N PHE A 380 -19.63 -5.61 17.46
CA PHE A 380 -18.19 -5.49 17.46
C PHE A 380 -17.77 -4.84 16.16
N PHE A 381 -16.97 -3.78 16.27
CA PHE A 381 -16.48 -3.02 15.13
C PHE A 381 -14.97 -3.19 15.04
N TYR A 382 -14.47 -3.57 13.88
CA TYR A 382 -13.05 -3.80 13.67
C TYR A 382 -12.58 -3.13 12.39
N SER A 383 -11.42 -2.48 12.49
CA SER A 383 -10.75 -1.82 11.39
C SER A 383 -9.23 -1.98 11.57
N ASP A 384 -8.52 -2.32 10.50
CA ASP A 384 -7.05 -2.28 10.45
C ASP A 384 -6.56 -1.71 9.10
N ASP A 385 -5.31 -1.89 8.68
CA ASP A 385 -4.87 -1.35 7.38
C ASP A 385 -5.51 -2.10 6.17
N PHE A 386 -6.22 -3.21 6.41
CA PHE A 386 -6.59 -4.17 5.37
C PHE A 386 -8.07 -4.53 5.31
N GLU A 387 -8.73 -4.59 6.45
CA GLU A 387 -10.06 -5.16 6.63
C GLU A 387 -10.93 -4.24 7.51
N ARG A 388 -12.23 -4.24 7.24
CA ARG A 388 -13.25 -3.46 7.92
C ARG A 388 -14.41 -4.39 8.18
N HIS A 389 -14.72 -4.67 9.43
CA HIS A 389 -15.75 -5.64 9.79
C HIS A 389 -16.70 -5.11 10.86
N ILE A 390 -17.96 -5.53 10.75
CA ILE A 390 -18.99 -5.43 11.79
C ILE A 390 -19.38 -6.86 12.12
N ALA A 391 -19.39 -7.19 13.41
CA ALA A 391 -19.90 -8.46 13.88
C ALA A 391 -20.98 -8.25 14.93
N PHE A 392 -22.10 -8.95 14.79
CA PHE A 392 -23.13 -8.99 15.82
C PHE A 392 -23.10 -10.34 16.53
N ARG A 393 -23.03 -10.33 17.85
CA ARG A 393 -23.30 -11.53 18.64
C ARG A 393 -24.80 -11.76 18.66
N VAL A 394 -25.22 -12.97 18.32
CA VAL A 394 -26.62 -13.42 18.35
C VAL A 394 -26.78 -14.51 19.40
N GLY A 395 -27.98 -14.64 19.96
CA GLY A 395 -28.29 -15.67 20.95
C GLY A 395 -28.22 -17.10 20.38
N ILE A 396 -28.09 -18.09 21.27
CA ILE A 396 -27.92 -19.52 20.94
C ILE A 396 -29.10 -20.06 20.11
N ASP A 397 -30.31 -19.52 20.28
CA ASP A 397 -31.52 -19.94 19.55
C ASP A 397 -31.71 -19.23 18.20
N PHE A 398 -30.68 -18.55 17.68
CA PHE A 398 -30.78 -17.78 16.44
C PHE A 398 -31.05 -18.67 15.20
N PRO A 399 -32.15 -18.46 14.46
CA PRO A 399 -32.46 -19.22 13.25
C PRO A 399 -31.57 -18.77 12.08
N LYS A 400 -30.47 -19.49 11.85
CA LYS A 400 -29.47 -19.18 10.80
C LYS A 400 -30.07 -18.95 9.40
N ASN A 401 -31.16 -19.67 9.07
CA ASN A 401 -31.84 -19.55 7.78
C ASN A 401 -32.58 -18.22 7.59
N ALA A 402 -32.83 -17.47 8.67
CA ALA A 402 -33.56 -16.20 8.60
C ALA A 402 -32.83 -15.11 7.79
N LEU A 403 -31.52 -15.26 7.58
CA LEU A 403 -30.71 -14.32 6.78
C LEU A 403 -30.45 -14.79 5.34
N TYR A 404 -30.93 -15.96 4.92
CA TYR A 404 -30.57 -16.55 3.61
C TYR A 404 -30.90 -15.63 2.42
N ASN A 405 -32.03 -14.92 2.50
CA ASN A 405 -32.51 -13.96 1.49
C ASN A 405 -32.33 -12.50 1.93
N MET A 406 -31.53 -12.23 2.97
CA MET A 406 -31.36 -10.89 3.50
C MET A 406 -29.93 -10.39 3.36
N ARG A 407 -29.79 -9.07 3.29
CA ARG A 407 -28.52 -8.34 3.43
C ARG A 407 -28.70 -7.25 4.47
N PHE A 408 -27.59 -6.67 4.92
CA PHE A 408 -27.63 -5.50 5.78
C PHE A 408 -27.36 -4.24 4.97
N GLY A 409 -28.32 -3.32 4.94
CA GLY A 409 -28.07 -1.93 4.56
C GLY A 409 -27.38 -1.20 5.70
N ILE A 410 -26.29 -0.50 5.40
CA ILE A 410 -25.50 0.27 6.35
C ILE A 410 -25.37 1.69 5.81
N HIS A 411 -25.92 2.66 6.51
CA HIS A 411 -25.80 4.08 6.18
C HIS A 411 -24.98 4.77 7.25
N GLY A 412 -23.81 5.28 6.86
CA GLY A 412 -23.03 6.13 7.73
C GLY A 412 -23.23 7.61 7.40
N THR A 413 -23.24 8.46 8.44
CA THR A 413 -23.30 9.92 8.34
C THR A 413 -22.04 10.51 8.93
N PHE A 414 -21.33 11.39 8.20
CA PHE A 414 -20.15 12.09 8.71
C PHE A 414 -20.55 13.36 9.48
N TYR A 415 -19.67 13.86 10.35
CA TYR A 415 -19.77 15.24 10.82
C TYR A 415 -19.42 16.19 9.68
N GLU A 416 -20.12 17.32 9.57
CA GLU A 416 -19.91 18.31 8.50
C GLU A 416 -18.47 18.83 8.46
N LYS A 417 -17.86 19.07 9.62
CA LYS A 417 -16.45 19.48 9.75
C LYS A 417 -15.45 18.43 9.23
N ASP A 418 -15.89 17.19 9.07
CA ASP A 418 -15.06 16.07 8.68
C ASP A 418 -15.35 15.60 7.25
N PHE A 419 -16.08 16.42 6.46
CA PHE A 419 -16.45 16.06 5.09
C PHE A 419 -15.26 15.87 4.16
N SER A 420 -14.12 16.49 4.45
CA SER A 420 -12.85 16.27 3.73
C SER A 420 -12.31 14.85 3.92
N GLN A 421 -12.74 14.13 4.97
CA GLN A 421 -12.31 12.76 5.26
C GLN A 421 -13.23 11.70 4.63
N ARG A 422 -14.28 12.11 3.91
CA ARG A 422 -15.15 11.16 3.20
C ARG A 422 -14.41 10.47 2.07
N PRO A 423 -14.82 9.24 1.70
CA PRO A 423 -14.33 8.56 0.51
C PRO A 423 -14.40 9.46 -0.72
N LEU A 424 -13.40 9.33 -1.59
CA LEU A 424 -13.25 10.19 -2.78
C LEU A 424 -14.54 10.25 -3.61
N ARG A 425 -15.27 9.13 -3.70
CA ARG A 425 -16.48 9.07 -4.51
C ARG A 425 -17.67 9.89 -3.97
N PHE A 426 -17.63 10.31 -2.71
CA PHE A 426 -18.68 11.12 -2.06
C PHE A 426 -18.25 12.57 -1.79
N LEU A 427 -16.96 12.91 -1.98
CA LEU A 427 -16.52 14.30 -1.93
C LEU A 427 -17.20 15.14 -3.02
N GLY A 428 -17.56 16.38 -2.70
CA GLY A 428 -18.21 17.30 -3.63
C GLY A 428 -19.63 16.86 -4.00
N THR A 429 -20.29 16.06 -3.16
CA THR A 429 -21.67 15.59 -3.36
C THR A 429 -22.55 16.00 -2.19
N GLU A 430 -23.84 16.16 -2.44
CA GLU A 430 -24.82 16.47 -1.38
C GLU A 430 -25.18 15.27 -0.50
N ALA A 431 -24.48 14.14 -0.68
CA ALA A 431 -24.74 12.92 0.05
C ALA A 431 -24.34 13.11 1.52
N LYS A 432 -25.35 13.37 2.35
CA LYS A 432 -25.21 13.39 3.82
C LYS A 432 -24.99 11.99 4.39
N ARG A 433 -25.46 10.96 3.67
CA ARG A 433 -25.36 9.55 4.04
C ARG A 433 -24.60 8.79 2.98
N ILE A 434 -23.70 7.94 3.44
CA ILE A 434 -22.93 7.04 2.59
C ILE A 434 -23.52 5.63 2.76
N PRO A 435 -24.16 5.10 1.70
CA PRO A 435 -24.75 3.78 1.75
C PRO A 435 -23.73 2.68 1.45
N TRP A 436 -23.90 1.57 2.15
CA TRP A 436 -23.17 0.33 1.93
C TRP A 436 -24.08 -0.88 2.17
N VAL A 437 -23.73 -2.01 1.56
CA VAL A 437 -24.48 -3.26 1.67
C VAL A 437 -23.57 -4.36 2.17
N GLY A 438 -23.89 -4.89 3.34
CA GLY A 438 -23.19 -6.01 3.97
C GLY A 438 -23.83 -7.35 3.71
N GLU A 439 -23.01 -8.25 3.19
CA GLU A 439 -23.35 -9.66 3.07
C GLU A 439 -23.14 -10.33 4.43
N PRO A 440 -24.21 -10.86 5.06
CA PRO A 440 -24.07 -11.55 6.33
C PRO A 440 -23.40 -12.90 6.13
N ASN A 441 -22.37 -13.17 6.94
CA ASN A 441 -21.76 -14.47 7.08
C ASN A 441 -21.92 -14.95 8.53
N ILE A 442 -22.53 -16.10 8.74
CA ILE A 442 -22.76 -16.64 10.08
C ILE A 442 -21.56 -17.47 10.49
N VAL A 443 -20.98 -17.16 11.64
CA VAL A 443 -19.76 -17.78 12.13
C VAL A 443 -19.96 -18.20 13.59
N ASP A 444 -19.68 -19.45 13.91
CA ASP A 444 -19.72 -19.96 15.27
C ASP A 444 -18.32 -19.89 15.91
N LEU A 445 -18.24 -19.45 17.17
CA LEU A 445 -17.01 -19.37 17.95
C LEU A 445 -17.30 -19.59 19.44
N ASN A 446 -16.73 -20.65 20.02
CA ASN A 446 -16.81 -20.98 21.46
C ASN A 446 -18.26 -20.94 22.01
N ASP A 447 -19.16 -21.72 21.40
CA ASP A 447 -20.58 -21.85 21.76
C ASP A 447 -21.44 -20.59 21.54
N GLU A 448 -20.89 -19.59 20.87
CA GLU A 448 -21.58 -18.37 20.46
C GLU A 448 -21.66 -18.27 18.94
N SER A 449 -22.74 -17.69 18.43
CA SER A 449 -22.90 -17.40 17.00
C SER A 449 -22.76 -15.91 16.73
N TYR A 450 -22.17 -15.59 15.58
CA TYR A 450 -21.97 -14.21 15.14
C TYR A 450 -22.41 -14.02 13.71
N ILE A 451 -23.00 -12.85 13.43
CA ILE A 451 -23.22 -12.37 12.06
C ILE A 451 -22.06 -11.44 11.73
N LEU A 452 -21.20 -11.85 10.80
CA LEU A 452 -20.05 -11.11 10.32
C LEU A 452 -20.35 -10.45 8.97
N MET A 453 -19.97 -9.18 8.83
CA MET A 453 -20.10 -8.41 7.59
C MET A 453 -18.85 -7.55 7.37
N SER A 454 -18.44 -7.34 6.13
CA SER A 454 -17.20 -6.60 5.80
C SER A 454 -17.46 -5.37 4.96
N TYR A 455 -17.20 -4.15 5.45
CA TYR A 455 -17.53 -2.91 4.73
C TYR A 455 -16.36 -2.29 3.95
N GLU A 456 -16.64 -1.18 3.25
CA GLU A 456 -15.67 -0.53 2.36
C GLU A 456 -14.45 0.03 3.10
N LYS A 457 -13.26 -0.19 2.53
CA LYS A 457 -11.97 0.16 3.14
C LYS A 457 -11.69 1.65 3.26
N GLU A 458 -12.34 2.45 2.41
CA GLU A 458 -12.20 3.92 2.41
C GLU A 458 -13.01 4.57 3.54
N CYS A 459 -13.84 3.80 4.24
CA CYS A 459 -14.60 4.28 5.39
C CYS A 459 -14.05 3.62 6.65
N ASP A 460 -13.62 4.42 7.62
CA ASP A 460 -13.40 3.96 8.97
C ASP A 460 -14.67 4.19 9.80
N ILE A 461 -15.06 3.18 10.56
CA ILE A 461 -16.23 3.26 11.44
C ILE A 461 -16.14 4.42 12.45
N GLU A 462 -14.92 4.81 12.82
CA GLU A 462 -14.62 5.93 13.72
C GLU A 462 -15.00 7.29 13.12
N GLN A 463 -15.15 7.36 11.79
CA GLN A 463 -15.44 8.60 11.10
C GLN A 463 -16.91 8.99 11.17
N TRP A 464 -17.81 8.06 11.51
CA TRP A 464 -19.25 8.30 11.48
C TRP A 464 -19.77 8.98 12.74
N LYS A 465 -20.55 10.03 12.53
CA LYS A 465 -21.44 10.63 13.53
C LYS A 465 -22.59 9.71 13.88
N GLN A 466 -23.22 9.12 12.85
CA GLN A 466 -24.36 8.24 13.01
C GLN A 466 -24.23 7.08 12.04
N LEU A 467 -24.54 5.88 12.53
CA LEU A 467 -24.63 4.66 11.76
C LEU A 467 -26.04 4.10 11.85
N ARG A 468 -26.65 3.86 10.69
CA ARG A 468 -27.94 3.19 10.59
C ARG A 468 -27.74 1.84 9.93
N ILE A 469 -28.12 0.77 10.61
CA ILE A 469 -28.00 -0.60 10.13
C ILE A 469 -29.41 -1.19 10.06
N PHE A 470 -29.75 -1.81 8.94
CA PHE A 470 -31.09 -2.37 8.72
C PHE A 470 -31.02 -3.52 7.74
N LEU A 471 -32.07 -4.34 7.69
CA LEU A 471 -32.12 -5.44 6.74
C LEU A 471 -32.74 -5.00 5.43
N ILE A 472 -32.32 -5.62 4.35
CA ILE A 472 -32.89 -5.46 3.02
C ILE A 472 -33.04 -6.84 2.37
N ASP A 473 -33.98 -6.96 1.45
CA ASP A 473 -34.09 -8.14 0.61
C ASP A 473 -32.90 -8.21 -0.37
N LYS A 474 -32.37 -9.41 -0.55
CA LYS A 474 -31.16 -9.67 -1.35
C LYS A 474 -31.40 -9.48 -2.84
N ASP A 475 -32.59 -9.81 -3.32
CA ASP A 475 -32.96 -9.82 -4.74
C ASP A 475 -33.50 -8.47 -5.19
N GLU A 476 -34.23 -7.76 -4.32
CA GLU A 476 -34.82 -6.46 -4.67
C GLU A 476 -34.92 -5.50 -3.47
N TYR A 477 -34.37 -4.29 -3.59
CA TYR A 477 -34.49 -3.28 -2.54
C TYR A 477 -35.90 -2.68 -2.47
N LYS A 478 -36.70 -3.10 -1.47
CA LYS A 478 -38.06 -2.57 -1.18
C LYS A 478 -38.12 -1.66 0.04
N GLY A 479 -36.96 -1.23 0.54
CA GLY A 479 -36.82 -0.49 1.80
C GLY A 479 -36.24 -1.35 2.92
N ALA A 480 -36.15 -0.76 4.11
CA ALA A 480 -35.70 -1.45 5.31
C ALA A 480 -36.74 -2.48 5.76
N ILE A 481 -36.28 -3.69 6.08
CA ILE A 481 -37.07 -4.77 6.65
C ILE A 481 -36.84 -4.78 8.16
N GLY A 482 -37.93 -4.77 8.92
CA GLY A 482 -37.88 -4.78 10.38
C GLY A 482 -37.42 -3.45 11.00
N VAL A 483 -36.81 -3.52 12.18
CA VAL A 483 -36.41 -2.35 12.97
C VAL A 483 -34.98 -1.94 12.65
N VAL A 484 -34.80 -0.67 12.28
CA VAL A 484 -33.49 -0.06 12.02
C VAL A 484 -32.73 0.09 13.34
N LEU A 485 -31.49 -0.38 13.37
CA LEU A 485 -30.52 -0.09 14.43
C LEU A 485 -29.85 1.24 14.13
N GLU A 486 -30.00 2.21 15.03
CA GLU A 486 -29.33 3.51 14.93
C GLU A 486 -28.32 3.63 16.07
N ILE A 487 -27.09 4.03 15.71
CA ILE A 487 -25.99 4.20 16.65
C ILE A 487 -25.42 5.59 16.40
N ASP A 488 -25.48 6.45 17.41
CA ASP A 488 -24.96 7.81 17.39
C ASP A 488 -23.63 7.90 18.14
N ASP A 489 -22.78 8.82 17.69
CA ASP A 489 -21.52 9.23 18.32
C ASP A 489 -20.69 8.04 18.80
N ILE A 490 -20.32 7.14 17.87
CA ILE A 490 -19.56 5.91 18.15
C ILE A 490 -18.20 6.27 18.75
N MET A 491 -18.14 6.29 20.07
CA MET A 491 -16.90 6.42 20.81
C MET A 491 -16.18 5.09 20.78
N PHE A 492 -15.00 5.08 20.16
CA PHE A 492 -14.10 3.94 20.27
C PHE A 492 -13.65 3.89 21.72
N SER A 493 -13.40 2.70 22.28
CA SER A 493 -12.89 2.55 23.64
C SER A 493 -11.49 3.16 23.71
N LEU A 494 -11.43 4.48 23.81
CA LEU A 494 -10.21 5.21 23.99
C LEU A 494 -9.71 4.95 25.42
N PRO A 495 -8.40 5.08 25.67
CA PRO A 495 -7.88 5.08 27.03
C PRO A 495 -8.71 6.02 27.93
N GLU A 496 -8.84 5.68 29.22
CA GLU A 496 -9.51 6.56 30.19
C GLU A 496 -8.98 7.99 30.05
N GLY A 497 -9.89 8.94 29.79
CA GLY A 497 -9.58 10.38 29.69
C GLY A 497 -9.58 10.99 28.29
N VAL A 498 -9.72 10.22 27.20
CA VAL A 498 -9.83 10.81 25.85
C VAL A 498 -11.28 11.17 25.50
N THR A 499 -11.49 12.40 25.05
CA THR A 499 -12.78 12.96 24.64
C THR A 499 -13.11 12.64 23.19
N LEU A 500 -14.40 12.77 22.82
CA LEU A 500 -14.85 12.65 21.43
C LEU A 500 -14.08 13.61 20.50
N GLU A 501 -13.82 14.85 20.95
CA GLU A 501 -13.13 15.85 20.14
C GLU A 501 -11.66 15.46 19.89
N GLU A 502 -10.97 14.90 20.87
CA GLU A 502 -9.60 14.41 20.69
C GLU A 502 -9.55 13.23 19.70
N GLN A 503 -10.56 12.36 19.70
CA GLN A 503 -10.70 11.33 18.68
C GLN A 503 -10.92 11.94 17.30
N ARG A 504 -11.79 12.96 17.20
CA ARG A 504 -12.07 13.66 15.94
C ARG A 504 -10.82 14.36 15.40
N GLU A 505 -10.05 15.01 16.25
CA GLU A 505 -8.76 15.61 15.88
C GLU A 505 -7.78 14.56 15.34
N SER A 506 -7.73 13.37 15.94
CA SER A 506 -6.89 12.28 15.40
C SER A 506 -7.32 11.84 14.00
N ILE A 507 -8.62 11.86 13.70
CA ILE A 507 -9.18 11.53 12.39
C ILE A 507 -8.87 12.64 11.38
N ARG A 508 -9.01 13.92 11.76
CA ARG A 508 -8.71 15.06 10.89
C ARG A 508 -7.25 15.14 10.49
N LYS A 509 -6.35 14.65 11.35
CA LYS A 509 -4.91 14.52 11.06
C LYS A 509 -4.58 13.39 10.08
N ARG A 510 -5.52 12.50 9.75
CA ARG A 510 -5.32 11.51 8.68
C ARG A 510 -5.28 12.22 7.34
N GLU A 511 -4.49 11.68 6.42
CA GLU A 511 -4.38 12.22 5.07
C GLU A 511 -5.76 12.21 4.39
N SER A 512 -6.29 13.40 4.10
CA SER A 512 -7.58 13.59 3.44
C SER A 512 -7.46 13.28 1.94
N PRO A 513 -8.44 12.59 1.32
CA PRO A 513 -8.49 12.44 -0.14
C PRO A 513 -8.56 13.79 -0.88
N LEU A 514 -9.00 14.87 -0.22
CA LEU A 514 -8.96 16.23 -0.78
C LEU A 514 -7.53 16.74 -0.98
N ASN A 515 -6.56 16.34 -0.15
CA ASN A 515 -5.15 16.73 -0.34
C ASN A 515 -4.62 16.25 -1.70
N ALA A 516 -4.94 15.02 -2.10
CA ALA A 516 -4.55 14.49 -3.41
C ALA A 516 -5.18 15.31 -4.56
N ILE A 517 -6.46 15.69 -4.44
CA ILE A 517 -7.14 16.53 -5.43
C ILE A 517 -6.45 17.90 -5.57
N ILE A 518 -6.12 18.55 -4.45
CA ILE A 518 -5.49 19.87 -4.44
C ILE A 518 -4.05 19.81 -4.97
N LYS A 519 -3.33 18.74 -4.65
CA LYS A 519 -1.93 18.53 -5.05
C LYS A 519 -1.81 18.24 -6.54
N ASP A 520 -2.66 17.35 -7.04
CA ASP A 520 -2.54 16.79 -8.40
C ASP A 520 -3.44 17.50 -9.42
N GLY A 521 -4.38 18.34 -8.96
CA GLY A 521 -5.29 19.08 -9.82
C GLY A 521 -4.62 20.25 -10.57
N LEU A 522 -5.11 20.53 -11.78
CA LEU A 522 -4.70 21.68 -12.57
C LEU A 522 -5.22 22.97 -11.92
N LYS A 523 -4.29 23.83 -11.48
CA LYS A 523 -4.60 25.12 -10.86
C LYS A 523 -4.69 26.23 -11.90
N VAL A 524 -5.82 26.92 -11.92
CA VAL A 524 -6.09 28.09 -12.75
C VAL A 524 -6.28 29.27 -11.80
N ILE A 525 -5.29 30.16 -11.77
CA ILE A 525 -5.32 31.37 -10.94
C ILE A 525 -5.93 32.49 -11.79
N GLN A 526 -7.21 32.74 -11.60
CA GLN A 526 -7.95 33.79 -12.31
C GLN A 526 -9.04 34.34 -11.40
N THR A 527 -8.90 35.61 -11.02
CA THR A 527 -9.94 36.35 -10.30
C THR A 527 -11.13 36.63 -11.20
N HIS A 528 -12.30 36.16 -10.80
CA HIS A 528 -13.57 36.44 -11.46
C HIS A 528 -14.63 36.84 -10.44
N LYS A 529 -15.28 37.98 -10.70
CA LYS A 529 -16.41 38.50 -9.94
C LYS A 529 -17.70 38.01 -10.59
N PHE A 530 -18.31 36.93 -10.08
CA PHE A 530 -19.52 36.33 -10.63
C PHE A 530 -20.78 37.16 -10.34
N SER A 531 -20.81 37.86 -9.20
CA SER A 531 -21.87 38.80 -8.81
C SER A 531 -21.29 39.92 -7.93
N GLU A 532 -22.12 40.85 -7.46
CA GLU A 532 -21.66 41.86 -6.50
C GLU A 532 -21.16 41.25 -5.19
N GLU A 533 -21.71 40.10 -4.82
CA GLU A 533 -21.49 39.39 -3.57
C GLU A 533 -20.41 38.30 -3.67
N LEU A 534 -20.11 37.80 -4.88
CA LEU A 534 -19.21 36.65 -5.06
C LEU A 534 -18.04 36.94 -6.01
N THR A 535 -16.83 36.89 -5.46
CA THR A 535 -15.57 36.90 -6.21
C THR A 535 -14.73 35.68 -5.82
N LEU A 536 -14.20 34.97 -6.82
CA LEU A 536 -13.39 33.76 -6.66
C LEU A 536 -12.08 33.91 -7.43
N ASN A 537 -10.98 33.37 -6.90
CA ASN A 537 -9.62 33.68 -7.38
C ASN A 537 -8.89 32.50 -8.01
N GLU A 538 -9.28 31.27 -7.67
CA GLU A 538 -8.56 30.07 -8.08
C GLU A 538 -9.54 28.93 -8.31
N PHE A 539 -9.27 28.15 -9.35
CA PHE A 539 -10.03 26.96 -9.70
C PHE A 539 -9.06 25.81 -9.89
N ILE A 540 -9.32 24.71 -9.22
CA ILE A 540 -8.53 23.48 -9.27
C ILE A 540 -9.37 22.43 -9.96
N PHE A 541 -8.90 21.95 -11.10
CA PHE A 541 -9.58 20.94 -11.90
C PHE A 541 -8.88 19.60 -11.74
N TYR A 542 -9.62 18.56 -11.34
CA TYR A 542 -9.05 17.22 -11.12
C TYR A 542 -9.84 16.15 -11.85
N SER A 543 -9.11 15.15 -12.35
CA SER A 543 -9.62 14.07 -13.17
C SER A 543 -8.84 12.79 -12.94
N ASN A 544 -9.52 11.68 -12.60
CA ASN A 544 -8.94 10.33 -12.58
C ASN A 544 -9.94 9.31 -13.10
N LYS A 545 -9.59 8.05 -13.41
CA LYS A 545 -10.51 7.07 -14.03
C LYS A 545 -11.99 7.08 -13.58
N ASN A 546 -12.29 7.35 -12.30
CA ASN A 546 -13.64 7.30 -11.75
C ASN A 546 -14.21 8.65 -11.24
N ASN A 547 -13.39 9.70 -11.12
CA ASN A 547 -13.79 10.95 -10.45
C ASN A 547 -13.34 12.20 -11.22
N ARG A 548 -14.16 13.24 -11.14
CA ARG A 548 -13.97 14.54 -11.78
C ARG A 548 -14.39 15.62 -10.78
N PHE A 549 -13.53 16.59 -10.51
CA PHE A 549 -13.81 17.65 -9.55
C PHE A 549 -13.43 19.04 -10.08
N ILE A 550 -14.20 20.03 -9.64
CA ILE A 550 -13.77 21.42 -9.56
C ILE A 550 -13.68 21.76 -8.08
N VAL A 551 -12.51 22.22 -7.64
CA VAL A 551 -12.27 22.66 -6.27
C VAL A 551 -11.86 24.11 -6.29
N ILE A 552 -12.48 24.94 -5.44
CA ILE A 552 -12.28 26.39 -5.43
C ILE A 552 -11.93 26.77 -3.99
N PRO A 553 -10.65 27.11 -3.69
CA PRO A 553 -10.31 27.65 -2.39
C PRO A 553 -10.94 29.04 -2.19
N TYR A 554 -11.36 29.34 -0.96
CA TYR A 554 -11.88 30.66 -0.60
C TYR A 554 -11.41 31.08 0.80
N SER A 555 -11.41 32.38 1.05
CA SER A 555 -11.00 32.98 2.33
C SER A 555 -12.22 33.43 3.14
N GLU A 556 -12.03 33.58 4.46
CA GLU A 556 -12.97 34.29 5.31
C GLU A 556 -13.15 35.72 4.78
N GLY A 557 -14.39 36.10 4.44
CA GLY A 557 -14.74 37.37 3.80
C GLY A 557 -15.37 37.23 2.41
N THR A 558 -15.19 36.11 1.72
CA THR A 558 -15.99 35.78 0.52
C THR A 558 -17.43 35.51 0.97
N SER A 559 -18.45 36.16 0.36
CA SER A 559 -19.87 35.99 0.74
C SER A 559 -20.42 34.62 0.29
N ILE A 560 -19.88 33.54 0.83
CA ILE A 560 -20.18 32.17 0.41
C ILE A 560 -21.61 31.73 0.75
N ASN A 561 -22.26 32.44 1.67
CA ASN A 561 -23.67 32.25 1.97
C ASN A 561 -24.56 32.61 0.78
N TYR A 562 -24.08 33.45 -0.14
CA TYR A 562 -24.73 33.73 -1.42
C TYR A 562 -24.88 32.47 -2.30
N LEU A 563 -24.11 31.40 -2.04
CA LEU A 563 -24.20 30.14 -2.77
C LEU A 563 -25.23 29.15 -2.18
N ASN A 564 -25.89 29.45 -1.06
CA ASN A 564 -26.78 28.49 -0.39
C ASN A 564 -27.95 28.05 -1.29
N ASP A 565 -28.48 28.97 -2.10
CA ASP A 565 -29.58 28.77 -3.05
C ASP A 565 -29.13 28.88 -4.52
N LYS A 566 -27.82 28.78 -4.78
CA LYS A 566 -27.22 28.86 -6.12
C LYS A 566 -26.46 27.58 -6.46
N ALA A 567 -26.23 27.38 -7.75
CA ALA A 567 -25.33 26.35 -8.27
C ALA A 567 -24.45 26.94 -9.38
N PHE A 568 -23.44 26.19 -9.81
CA PHE A 568 -22.65 26.55 -10.97
C PHE A 568 -23.14 25.80 -12.21
N GLY A 569 -23.44 26.55 -13.27
CA GLY A 569 -23.52 26.02 -14.63
C GLY A 569 -22.11 25.92 -15.21
N ILE A 570 -21.77 24.77 -15.78
CA ILE A 570 -20.49 24.50 -16.42
C ILE A 570 -20.78 24.07 -17.85
N HIS A 571 -20.37 24.88 -18.81
CA HIS A 571 -20.55 24.61 -20.23
C HIS A 571 -19.18 24.31 -20.84
N GLY A 572 -19.00 23.11 -21.38
CA GLY A 572 -17.79 22.67 -22.06
C GLY A 572 -17.99 22.56 -23.57
N VAL A 573 -17.02 23.05 -24.33
CA VAL A 573 -16.88 22.80 -25.78
C VAL A 573 -15.70 21.85 -25.98
N ALA A 574 -15.92 20.69 -26.60
CA ALA A 574 -14.87 19.70 -26.80
C ALA A 574 -13.97 20.02 -28.01
N TYR A 575 -12.75 19.48 -28.01
CA TYR A 575 -11.92 19.42 -29.22
C TYR A 575 -12.50 18.44 -30.24
N ASP A 576 -12.30 18.71 -31.54
CA ASP A 576 -12.79 17.85 -32.62
C ASP A 576 -12.29 16.41 -32.51
N LYS A 577 -11.05 16.22 -32.02
CA LYS A 577 -10.44 14.90 -31.80
C LYS A 577 -11.05 14.10 -30.64
N ASP A 578 -11.82 14.75 -29.77
CA ASP A 578 -12.36 14.16 -28.54
C ASP A 578 -13.90 14.11 -28.55
N LEU A 579 -14.54 14.34 -29.70
CA LEU A 579 -16.00 14.30 -29.82
C LEU A 579 -16.59 12.93 -29.49
N ASP A 580 -15.84 11.85 -29.74
CA ASP A 580 -16.24 10.47 -29.44
C ASP A 580 -16.28 10.15 -27.94
N LYS A 581 -15.67 11.00 -27.10
CA LYS A 581 -15.66 10.88 -25.63
C LYS A 581 -16.86 11.56 -24.95
N LEU A 582 -17.66 12.32 -25.71
CA LEU A 582 -18.85 12.99 -25.19
C LEU A 582 -19.99 12.01 -24.89
N PRO A 583 -20.97 12.39 -24.05
CA PRO A 583 -22.17 11.59 -23.84
C PRO A 583 -22.84 11.21 -25.17
N SER A 584 -23.34 9.98 -25.30
CA SER A 584 -23.90 9.46 -26.56
C SER A 584 -24.97 10.37 -27.17
N TRP A 585 -25.85 10.94 -26.35
CA TRP A 585 -26.91 11.87 -26.79
C TRP A 585 -26.38 13.19 -27.38
N VAL A 586 -25.14 13.59 -27.07
CA VAL A 586 -24.47 14.76 -27.68
C VAL A 586 -23.89 14.36 -29.04
N VAL A 587 -23.20 13.21 -29.08
CA VAL A 587 -22.58 12.66 -30.29
C VAL A 587 -23.61 12.36 -31.37
N GLU A 588 -24.73 11.73 -31.00
CA GLU A 588 -25.84 11.40 -31.90
C GLU A 588 -26.48 12.62 -32.57
N LYS A 589 -26.39 13.79 -31.92
CA LYS A 589 -26.90 15.06 -32.46
C LYS A 589 -25.84 15.85 -33.24
N GLY A 590 -24.64 15.30 -33.43
CA GLY A 590 -23.51 15.99 -34.05
C GLY A 590 -23.04 17.21 -33.26
N GLY A 591 -23.31 17.26 -31.96
CA GLY A 591 -22.94 18.37 -31.10
C GLY A 591 -21.51 18.25 -30.57
N ASN A 592 -20.90 19.40 -30.24
CA ASN A 592 -19.60 19.47 -29.55
C ASN A 592 -19.69 20.15 -28.18
N LYS A 593 -20.91 20.37 -27.69
CA LYS A 593 -21.22 21.13 -26.48
C LYS A 593 -21.95 20.27 -25.48
N THR A 594 -21.61 20.45 -24.21
CA THR A 594 -22.26 19.78 -23.10
C THR A 594 -22.27 20.68 -21.88
N THR A 595 -23.33 20.57 -21.08
CA THR A 595 -23.56 21.41 -19.91
C THR A 595 -23.79 20.54 -18.69
N TRP A 596 -23.19 20.94 -17.58
CA TRP A 596 -23.36 20.31 -16.28
C TRP A 596 -23.77 21.35 -15.26
N ARG A 597 -24.44 20.86 -14.23
CA ARG A 597 -24.76 21.59 -13.03
C ARG A 597 -23.90 21.05 -11.90
N GLY A 598 -23.11 21.91 -11.27
CA GLY A 598 -22.33 21.61 -10.08
C GLY A 598 -22.91 22.34 -8.88
N VAL A 599 -23.40 21.60 -7.88
CA VAL A 599 -23.79 22.20 -6.60
C VAL A 599 -22.55 22.24 -5.71
N PRO A 600 -22.09 23.42 -5.27
CA PRO A 600 -20.86 23.54 -4.49
C PRO A 600 -21.08 23.03 -3.07
N GLU A 601 -20.27 22.07 -2.66
CA GLU A 601 -20.18 21.61 -1.28
C GLU A 601 -19.07 22.37 -0.55
N LYS A 602 -19.38 22.91 0.63
CA LYS A 602 -18.38 23.57 1.48
C LYS A 602 -17.62 22.52 2.26
N VAL A 603 -16.29 22.51 2.12
CA VAL A 603 -15.40 21.55 2.77
C VAL A 603 -14.27 22.30 3.46
N GLU A 604 -13.96 21.89 4.69
CA GLU A 604 -12.82 22.42 5.46
C GLU A 604 -11.69 21.38 5.50
N LEU A 605 -10.47 21.87 5.35
CA LEU A 605 -9.26 21.07 5.47
C LEU A 605 -8.13 21.92 6.05
N GLU A 606 -7.62 21.52 7.22
CA GLU A 606 -6.50 22.18 7.91
C GLU A 606 -6.70 23.70 8.08
N GLY A 607 -7.92 24.12 8.45
CA GLY A 607 -8.29 25.53 8.64
C GLY A 607 -8.41 26.33 7.33
N LYS A 608 -8.36 25.68 6.17
CA LYS A 608 -8.64 26.28 4.86
C LYS A 608 -9.99 25.80 4.33
N TYR A 609 -10.67 26.68 3.61
CA TYR A 609 -12.00 26.40 3.10
C TYR A 609 -12.02 26.24 1.58
N TYR A 610 -12.79 25.26 1.12
CA TYR A 610 -12.90 24.88 -0.27
C TYR A 610 -14.36 24.70 -0.66
N LEU A 611 -14.72 25.10 -1.88
CA LEU A 611 -15.93 24.64 -2.54
C LEU A 611 -15.55 23.47 -3.43
N MET A 612 -16.24 22.35 -3.25
CA MET A 612 -16.04 21.16 -4.08
C MET A 612 -17.27 20.87 -4.90
N MET A 613 -17.08 20.63 -6.19
CA MET A 613 -18.13 20.18 -7.09
C MET A 613 -17.68 18.90 -7.77
N LYS A 614 -18.40 17.81 -7.52
CA LYS A 614 -18.21 16.58 -8.27
C LYS A 614 -18.93 16.68 -9.61
N LEU A 615 -18.18 16.41 -10.68
CA LEU A 615 -18.73 16.40 -12.03
C LEU A 615 -19.16 14.98 -12.43
N SER A 616 -20.01 14.90 -13.46
CA SER A 616 -20.43 13.64 -14.04
C SER A 616 -19.25 12.82 -14.56
N LYS A 617 -19.34 11.48 -14.56
CA LYS A 617 -18.30 10.63 -15.14
C LYS A 617 -18.08 10.85 -16.64
N ASN A 618 -19.07 11.39 -17.35
CA ASN A 618 -18.97 11.71 -18.78
C ASN A 618 -18.39 13.13 -19.02
N CYS A 619 -18.02 13.81 -17.95
CA CYS A 619 -17.50 15.16 -17.92
C CYS A 619 -15.98 15.10 -17.79
N ASP A 620 -15.29 14.63 -18.84
CA ASP A 620 -13.82 14.72 -18.84
C ASP A 620 -13.39 16.16 -18.98
N ILE A 621 -12.53 16.61 -18.07
CA ILE A 621 -12.08 17.99 -18.03
C ILE A 621 -11.01 18.25 -19.10
N GLU A 622 -10.26 17.21 -19.49
CA GLU A 622 -9.15 17.28 -20.44
C GLU A 622 -9.61 17.37 -21.90
N GLN A 623 -10.86 17.01 -22.17
CA GLN A 623 -11.42 17.03 -23.54
C GLN A 623 -11.87 18.44 -23.96
N TRP A 624 -11.82 19.44 -23.07
CA TRP A 624 -12.42 20.75 -23.30
C TRP A 624 -11.45 21.75 -23.92
N LYS A 625 -11.87 22.28 -25.07
CA LYS A 625 -11.26 23.44 -25.70
C LYS A 625 -11.65 24.73 -25.00
N GLU A 626 -12.92 24.85 -24.60
CA GLU A 626 -13.45 26.01 -23.89
C GLU A 626 -14.33 25.57 -22.72
N ILE A 627 -14.18 26.26 -21.60
CA ILE A 627 -15.00 26.06 -20.40
C ILE A 627 -15.61 27.39 -20.02
N ARG A 628 -16.93 27.41 -19.85
CA ARG A 628 -17.66 28.56 -19.31
C ARG A 628 -18.33 28.18 -18.02
N ILE A 629 -17.96 28.85 -16.93
CA ILE A 629 -18.52 28.65 -15.59
C ILE A 629 -19.35 29.88 -15.22
N PHE A 630 -20.57 29.68 -14.74
CA PHE A 630 -21.49 30.77 -14.39
C PHE A 630 -22.42 30.35 -13.25
N LEU A 631 -23.03 31.31 -12.56
CA LEU A 631 -24.01 31.02 -11.52
C LEU A 631 -25.39 30.76 -12.11
N ILE A 632 -26.14 29.87 -11.48
CA ILE A 632 -27.55 29.61 -11.78
C ILE A 632 -28.34 29.49 -10.48
N ASP A 633 -29.65 29.66 -10.56
CA ASP A 633 -30.53 29.35 -9.44
C ASP A 633 -30.59 27.82 -9.25
N ARG A 634 -30.62 27.40 -7.98
CA ARG A 634 -30.55 26.00 -7.59
C ARG A 634 -31.89 25.29 -7.81
N GLU A 635 -33.02 25.94 -7.59
CA GLU A 635 -34.32 25.26 -7.69
C GLU A 635 -34.83 25.25 -9.13
N GLU A 636 -34.65 26.35 -9.85
CA GLU A 636 -35.18 26.51 -11.20
C GLU A 636 -34.19 27.21 -12.12
N TYR A 637 -33.87 26.62 -13.28
CA TYR A 637 -32.98 27.26 -14.24
C TYR A 637 -33.68 28.46 -14.92
N LYS A 638 -33.36 29.68 -14.46
CA LYS A 638 -33.84 30.95 -15.04
C LYS A 638 -32.81 31.64 -15.95
N GLY A 639 -31.73 30.93 -16.30
CA GLY A 639 -30.58 31.49 -17.01
C GLY A 639 -29.37 31.72 -16.09
N ALA A 640 -28.29 32.21 -16.70
CA ALA A 640 -27.08 32.57 -15.96
C ALA A 640 -27.33 33.83 -15.11
N ILE A 641 -26.84 33.81 -13.88
CA ILE A 641 -26.89 34.92 -12.93
C ILE A 641 -25.53 35.61 -12.93
N GLY A 642 -25.54 36.94 -13.13
CA GLY A 642 -24.31 37.73 -13.16
C GLY A 642 -23.42 37.41 -14.35
N SER A 643 -22.11 37.41 -14.16
CA SER A 643 -21.14 37.15 -15.22
C SER A 643 -20.67 35.69 -15.26
N ALA A 644 -20.07 35.32 -16.39
CA ALA A 644 -19.49 34.00 -16.59
C ALA A 644 -17.97 34.10 -16.73
N MET A 645 -17.28 33.18 -16.08
CA MET A 645 -15.85 32.96 -16.28
C MET A 645 -15.67 32.10 -17.53
N GLU A 646 -14.82 32.55 -18.45
CA GLU A 646 -14.45 31.81 -19.65
C GLU A 646 -12.97 31.41 -19.59
N LEU A 647 -12.72 30.14 -19.87
CA LEU A 647 -11.40 29.57 -20.04
C LEU A 647 -11.30 28.99 -21.45
N ARG A 648 -10.23 29.32 -22.17
CA ARG A 648 -9.95 28.84 -23.53
C ARG A 648 -8.59 28.17 -23.60
N ASP A 649 -8.49 27.13 -24.41
CA ASP A 649 -7.28 26.34 -24.63
C ASP A 649 -6.63 25.90 -23.30
N VAL A 650 -7.46 25.42 -22.36
CA VAL A 650 -6.98 24.94 -21.05
C VAL A 650 -6.10 23.71 -21.28
N LYS A 651 -4.79 23.93 -21.31
CA LYS A 651 -3.80 22.85 -21.41
C LYS A 651 -3.54 22.32 -20.00
N PHE A 652 -4.00 21.10 -19.75
CA PHE A 652 -3.55 20.30 -18.61
C PHE A 652 -2.05 20.04 -18.83
N LYS A 653 -1.21 20.30 -17.81
CA LYS A 653 0.23 20.02 -17.92
C LYS A 653 0.40 18.52 -18.18
N ASP A 654 1.26 18.19 -19.15
CA ASP A 654 1.69 16.81 -19.45
C ASP A 654 2.40 16.15 -18.24
#